data_AF-A0A1V8TEY2-F1
#
_entry.id   AF-A0A1V8TEY2-F1
#
_cell.length_a   1.000
_cell.length_b   1.000
_cell.length_c   1.000
_cell.angle_alpha   90.00
_cell.angle_beta   90.00
_cell.angle_gamma   90.00
#
_symmetry.space_group_name_H-M   'P 1'
#
loop_
_entity.id
_entity.type
_entity.pdbx_description
1 polymer ?
#
loop_
_entity_poly.entity_id
_entity_poly.type
_entity_poly.pdbx_seq_one_letter_code
_entity_poly.pdbx_strand_id
1 'polypeptide(L)'
;MSASSSSSSLPPVIADNLPSLPSPSEVKEEVAVATKKSLSSLRDFAAGGVGGIFAVLVGHPFDLVKVRLQTAEKGVYTGAMDVVRRTVAREGMVKGLYAGVSAPLVGVTPMFAVSFWGYGVGKQLVESNSTVVNGQLSVAQISTAGFFSAIPQTLITAPFERVKVLLQIQGQKELKPGEKPRYAGGTDVVKQLYKEGGIKSVYRGSLMTLARDGPGSAAYFATYEVIKRRLTPANPDGTPGKLSLPAVMAAGGAAGVAMWIPVFPVDTVKSRLQSAEGNPTIGGTVRMLYRTGGLKAFFPGMGPAMARAVPANAATFLGVELAHNAMTKMLALGFYLLPDHSSDTRIMSPTILHVRAETKPLEHRTAITPTIAKKLVDAGYVVNVEKAPLSIFPDSEYEGTGASLVPTGSWVDVPSDHLVVGLKELPEEDFALKHTHVQFAHCYKGQAGWDRVLGRFHRGGGTLLDLEFLEDEQGRRVAAFGYHAGFAGAALALEAWAWQLTHPASEPFPSVSSYENEDLLIADVRKAVEEGRAKAGHLPSVLVIGALGRCGRGAVDLCVRAGVEEIIKWDLPETSAKSGPYPEITASSVFVNCIYLSAAIPPFCSPTSLSTPSRELRVVCDVSCDTTNPHNPIPIYDINTTFEKPTVPVKLEQGGPLEVISIDHLPSLLPREASEAFSAALLPSLLGLGDRADVRVWQQAEKLFREKVGTLPK
;
A
#
# COMPACT_ATOMS: atom_id res chain seq x y z
N MET A 1 -60.27 26.80 25.63
CA MET A 1 -60.63 25.45 26.10
C MET A 1 -59.82 24.44 25.30
N SER A 2 -59.23 23.48 26.01
CA SER A 2 -58.12 22.60 25.61
C SER A 2 -58.49 21.49 24.62
N ALA A 3 -57.52 21.07 23.81
CA ALA A 3 -57.50 19.76 23.17
C ALA A 3 -56.19 19.03 23.50
N SER A 4 -56.32 17.74 23.80
CA SER A 4 -55.34 16.79 24.32
C SER A 4 -54.48 16.13 23.24
N SER A 5 -53.30 15.61 23.61
CA SER A 5 -52.69 14.47 22.91
C SER A 5 -51.98 13.53 23.89
N SER A 6 -52.23 12.24 23.70
CA SER A 6 -51.90 11.11 24.58
C SER A 6 -50.68 10.33 24.08
N SER A 7 -49.78 9.96 24.98
CA SER A 7 -48.68 9.01 24.76
C SER A 7 -49.18 7.56 24.82
N SER A 8 -48.88 6.73 23.81
CA SER A 8 -49.09 5.27 23.87
C SER A 8 -47.77 4.54 24.16
N SER A 9 -47.72 3.83 25.28
CA SER A 9 -46.68 2.86 25.65
C SER A 9 -47.13 1.44 25.30
N LEU A 10 -46.26 0.66 24.64
CA LEU A 10 -46.50 -0.76 24.33
C LEU A 10 -46.35 -1.66 25.58
N PRO A 11 -47.04 -2.82 25.64
CA PRO A 11 -47.11 -3.68 26.83
C PRO A 11 -45.87 -4.60 27.08
N PRO A 12 -45.67 -5.11 28.31
CA PRO A 12 -44.34 -5.46 28.86
C PRO A 12 -43.80 -6.87 28.55
N VAL A 13 -44.29 -7.61 27.56
CA VAL A 13 -44.02 -9.08 27.47
C VAL A 13 -43.20 -9.51 26.25
N ILE A 14 -42.68 -8.57 25.43
CA ILE A 14 -41.87 -8.91 24.24
C ILE A 14 -40.42 -8.41 24.32
N ALA A 15 -40.04 -7.64 25.35
CA ALA A 15 -38.71 -7.02 25.44
C ALA A 15 -37.57 -7.97 25.88
N ASP A 16 -37.88 -9.11 26.52
CA ASP A 16 -36.86 -9.92 27.19
C ASP A 16 -36.15 -10.99 26.33
N ASN A 17 -36.42 -11.07 25.02
CA ASN A 17 -35.82 -12.09 24.13
C ASN A 17 -35.15 -11.56 22.85
N LEU A 18 -34.76 -10.27 22.81
CA LEU A 18 -33.93 -9.74 21.73
C LEU A 18 -32.44 -9.89 22.11
N PRO A 19 -31.58 -10.49 21.25
CA PRO A 19 -30.14 -10.51 21.51
C PRO A 19 -29.63 -9.07 21.63
N SER A 20 -28.97 -8.77 22.75
CA SER A 20 -28.42 -7.44 23.03
C SER A 20 -27.40 -7.08 21.96
N LEU A 21 -27.56 -5.90 21.35
CA LEU A 21 -26.57 -5.33 20.45
C LEU A 21 -25.24 -5.09 21.22
N PRO A 22 -24.08 -5.44 20.65
CA PRO A 22 -22.80 -5.28 21.32
C PRO A 22 -22.51 -3.81 21.63
N SER A 23 -21.92 -3.55 22.79
CA SER A 23 -21.59 -2.21 23.26
C SER A 23 -20.46 -1.58 22.42
N PRO A 24 -20.37 -0.24 22.33
CA PRO A 24 -19.30 0.44 21.60
C PRO A 24 -17.87 0.09 22.06
N SER A 25 -17.69 -0.33 23.31
CA SER A 25 -16.43 -0.85 23.86
C SER A 25 -16.07 -2.22 23.30
N GLU A 26 -17.04 -3.13 23.18
CA GLU A 26 -16.85 -4.46 22.60
C GLU A 26 -16.56 -4.35 21.10
N VAL A 27 -17.25 -3.44 20.39
CA VAL A 27 -16.98 -3.15 18.97
C VAL A 27 -15.57 -2.57 18.77
N LYS A 28 -15.09 -1.67 19.65
CA LYS A 28 -13.72 -1.13 19.60
C LYS A 28 -12.65 -2.20 19.86
N GLU A 29 -12.89 -3.09 20.81
CA GLU A 29 -11.97 -4.19 21.11
C GLU A 29 -11.95 -5.23 19.97
N GLU A 30 -13.10 -5.55 19.39
CA GLU A 30 -13.22 -6.40 18.20
C GLU A 30 -12.50 -5.80 16.99
N VAL A 31 -12.62 -4.49 16.75
CA VAL A 31 -11.92 -3.77 15.66
C VAL A 31 -10.40 -3.74 15.91
N ALA A 32 -9.95 -3.54 17.15
CA ALA A 32 -8.52 -3.57 17.49
C ALA A 32 -7.92 -4.97 17.35
N VAL A 33 -8.65 -6.00 17.77
CA VAL A 33 -8.28 -7.41 17.59
C VAL A 33 -8.27 -7.77 16.10
N ALA A 34 -9.26 -7.32 15.32
CA ALA A 34 -9.31 -7.52 13.87
C ALA A 34 -8.14 -6.85 13.15
N THR A 35 -7.75 -5.64 13.57
CA THR A 35 -6.62 -4.89 13.00
C THR A 35 -5.28 -5.57 13.31
N LYS A 36 -5.05 -5.99 14.57
CA LYS A 36 -3.87 -6.76 14.96
C LYS A 36 -3.79 -8.09 14.20
N LYS A 37 -4.93 -8.76 14.04
CA LYS A 37 -5.05 -10.00 13.26
C LYS A 37 -4.77 -9.77 11.77
N SER A 38 -5.20 -8.64 11.21
CA SER A 38 -4.94 -8.25 9.82
C SER A 38 -3.46 -7.98 9.56
N LEU A 39 -2.79 -7.22 10.43
CA LEU A 39 -1.35 -6.95 10.35
C LEU A 39 -0.50 -8.23 10.52
N SER A 40 -0.86 -9.10 11.48
CA SER A 40 -0.26 -10.43 11.62
C SER A 40 -0.42 -11.23 10.33
N SER A 41 -1.63 -11.24 9.75
CA SER A 41 -1.92 -11.99 8.52
C SER A 41 -1.11 -11.47 7.33
N LEU A 42 -0.92 -10.16 7.20
CA LEU A 42 -0.09 -9.57 6.15
C LEU A 42 1.40 -9.92 6.32
N ARG A 43 1.91 -9.91 7.56
CA ARG A 43 3.27 -10.34 7.87
C ARG A 43 3.49 -11.80 7.54
N ASP A 44 2.55 -12.66 7.94
CA ASP A 44 2.64 -14.11 7.69
C ASP A 44 2.52 -14.40 6.19
N PHE A 45 1.72 -13.62 5.45
CA PHE A 45 1.65 -13.67 3.99
C PHE A 45 2.98 -13.28 3.32
N ALA A 46 3.60 -12.18 3.74
CA ALA A 46 4.89 -11.73 3.22
C ALA A 46 6.01 -12.73 3.54
N ALA A 47 6.05 -13.25 4.77
CA ALA A 47 7.00 -14.30 5.17
C ALA A 47 6.82 -15.56 4.32
N GLY A 48 5.57 -15.96 4.08
CA GLY A 48 5.23 -17.07 3.18
C GLY A 48 5.75 -16.86 1.76
N GLY A 49 5.61 -15.64 1.21
CA GLY A 49 6.16 -15.27 -0.10
C GLY A 49 7.68 -15.42 -0.19
N VAL A 50 8.41 -14.91 0.81
CA VAL A 50 9.88 -15.05 0.88
C VAL A 50 10.29 -16.52 1.02
N GLY A 51 9.58 -17.29 1.86
CA GLY A 51 9.75 -18.74 1.95
C GLY A 51 9.60 -19.42 0.59
N GLY A 52 8.55 -19.05 -0.16
CA GLY A 52 8.32 -19.55 -1.51
C GLY A 52 9.48 -19.27 -2.47
N ILE A 53 10.06 -18.07 -2.43
CA ILE A 53 11.24 -17.71 -3.24
C ILE A 53 12.44 -18.61 -2.91
N PHE A 54 12.73 -18.82 -1.63
CA PHE A 54 13.83 -19.70 -1.20
C PHE A 54 13.62 -21.14 -1.66
N ALA A 55 12.38 -21.64 -1.55
CA ALA A 55 12.00 -22.96 -2.04
C ALA A 55 12.23 -23.13 -3.55
N VAL A 56 11.97 -22.09 -4.33
CA VAL A 56 12.24 -22.05 -5.77
C VAL A 56 13.75 -22.06 -6.02
N LEU A 57 14.52 -21.17 -5.38
CA LEU A 57 15.96 -21.06 -5.62
C LEU A 57 16.73 -22.35 -5.30
N VAL A 58 16.38 -23.03 -4.20
CA VAL A 58 17.03 -24.30 -3.82
C VAL A 58 16.47 -25.48 -4.61
N GLY A 59 15.18 -25.46 -4.93
CA GLY A 59 14.52 -26.56 -5.63
C GLY A 59 14.70 -26.57 -7.15
N HIS A 60 15.01 -25.43 -7.78
CA HIS A 60 15.01 -25.30 -9.23
C HIS A 60 16.05 -26.18 -9.96
N PRO A 61 17.29 -26.37 -9.45
CA PRO A 61 18.24 -27.29 -10.08
C PRO A 61 17.73 -28.74 -10.17
N PHE A 62 17.03 -29.21 -9.13
CA PHE A 62 16.42 -30.54 -9.12
C PHE A 62 15.28 -30.65 -10.14
N ASP A 63 14.47 -29.59 -10.23
CA ASP A 63 13.40 -29.48 -11.23
C ASP A 63 13.94 -29.54 -12.65
N LEU A 64 15.02 -28.83 -12.92
CA LEU A 64 15.66 -28.83 -14.22
C LEU A 64 16.16 -30.23 -14.59
N VAL A 65 16.83 -30.92 -13.67
CA VAL A 65 17.30 -32.28 -13.90
C VAL A 65 16.12 -33.23 -14.14
N LYS A 66 15.06 -33.11 -13.35
CA LYS A 66 13.82 -33.89 -13.51
C LYS A 66 13.21 -33.65 -14.90
N VAL A 67 12.93 -32.40 -15.26
CA VAL A 67 12.28 -32.05 -16.53
C VAL A 67 13.13 -32.53 -17.71
N ARG A 68 14.45 -32.32 -17.67
CA ARG A 68 15.34 -32.79 -18.72
C ARG A 68 15.32 -34.31 -18.87
N LEU A 69 15.31 -35.08 -17.77
CA LEU A 69 15.15 -36.53 -17.84
C LEU A 69 13.77 -36.93 -18.39
N GLN A 70 12.71 -36.20 -18.02
CA GLN A 70 11.35 -36.47 -18.48
C GLN A 70 11.16 -36.20 -19.96
N THR A 71 11.83 -35.20 -20.54
CA THR A 71 11.62 -34.76 -21.94
C THR A 71 12.68 -35.26 -22.91
N ALA A 72 13.85 -35.67 -22.42
CA ALA A 72 14.95 -36.16 -23.27
C ALA A 72 14.55 -37.38 -24.10
N GLU A 73 15.12 -37.48 -25.29
CA GLU A 73 15.06 -38.72 -26.08
C GLU A 73 15.89 -39.82 -25.41
N LYS A 74 15.54 -41.07 -25.72
CA LYS A 74 16.22 -42.24 -25.15
C LYS A 74 17.69 -42.22 -25.56
N GLY A 75 18.59 -42.32 -24.58
CA GLY A 75 20.03 -42.34 -24.81
C GLY A 75 20.75 -40.99 -24.71
N VAL A 76 20.02 -39.86 -24.61
CA VAL A 76 20.64 -38.54 -24.44
C VAL A 76 21.36 -38.42 -23.08
N TYR A 77 20.77 -38.98 -22.02
CA TYR A 77 21.34 -38.98 -20.67
C TYR A 77 21.34 -40.37 -20.07
N THR A 78 22.40 -40.72 -19.35
CA THR A 78 22.51 -41.98 -18.59
C THR A 78 21.91 -41.89 -17.19
N GLY A 79 21.70 -40.67 -16.68
CA GLY A 79 21.09 -40.42 -15.36
C GLY A 79 21.13 -38.96 -14.93
N ALA A 80 20.69 -38.68 -13.69
CA ALA A 80 20.59 -37.34 -13.14
C ALA A 80 21.95 -36.59 -13.12
N MET A 81 23.02 -37.27 -12.69
CA MET A 81 24.36 -36.65 -12.65
C MET A 81 24.92 -36.37 -14.04
N ASP A 82 24.56 -37.16 -15.05
CA ASP A 82 24.93 -36.90 -16.44
C ASP A 82 24.23 -35.64 -16.97
N VAL A 83 22.96 -35.44 -16.62
CA VAL A 83 22.26 -34.18 -16.90
C VAL A 83 22.98 -32.99 -16.28
N VAL A 84 23.35 -33.06 -15.00
CA VAL A 84 24.08 -31.98 -14.32
C VAL A 84 25.40 -31.68 -15.03
N ARG A 85 26.24 -32.71 -15.25
CA ARG A 85 27.56 -32.55 -15.89
C ARG A 85 27.45 -31.92 -17.27
N ARG A 86 26.57 -32.43 -18.13
CA ARG A 86 26.38 -31.90 -19.48
C ARG A 86 25.78 -30.50 -19.50
N THR A 87 24.85 -30.22 -18.59
CA THR A 87 24.26 -28.87 -18.45
C THR A 87 25.33 -27.85 -18.06
N VAL A 88 26.15 -28.16 -17.06
CA VAL A 88 27.24 -27.29 -16.61
C VAL A 88 28.28 -27.11 -17.71
N ALA A 89 28.66 -28.18 -18.42
CA ALA A 89 29.64 -28.13 -19.50
C ALA A 89 29.15 -27.30 -20.71
N ARG A 90 27.86 -27.36 -21.05
CA ARG A 90 27.30 -26.69 -22.24
C ARG A 90 26.86 -25.26 -21.98
N GLU A 91 26.23 -25.01 -20.83
CA GLU A 91 25.51 -23.77 -20.56
C GLU A 91 26.12 -22.96 -19.40
N GLY A 92 27.09 -23.54 -18.69
CA GLY A 92 27.63 -23.00 -17.45
C GLY A 92 26.74 -23.30 -16.24
N MET A 93 27.33 -23.21 -15.04
CA MET A 93 26.67 -23.62 -13.80
C MET A 93 25.40 -22.80 -13.50
N VAL A 94 25.51 -21.47 -13.48
CA VAL A 94 24.39 -20.59 -13.10
C VAL A 94 23.34 -20.57 -14.20
N LYS A 95 23.73 -20.19 -15.42
CA LYS A 95 22.79 -20.06 -16.55
C LYS A 95 22.11 -21.38 -16.91
N GLY A 96 22.85 -22.48 -16.88
CA GLY A 96 22.31 -23.81 -17.15
C GLY A 96 21.36 -24.30 -16.07
N LEU A 97 21.81 -24.42 -14.82
CA LEU A 97 20.99 -25.01 -13.73
C LEU A 97 19.79 -24.13 -13.32
N TYR A 98 19.82 -22.83 -13.62
CA TYR A 98 18.74 -21.88 -13.36
C TYR A 98 17.94 -21.46 -14.59
N ALA A 99 18.09 -22.17 -15.72
CA ALA A 99 17.29 -21.92 -16.92
C ALA A 99 15.79 -21.99 -16.58
N GLY A 100 15.07 -20.89 -16.88
CA GLY A 100 13.63 -20.78 -16.65
C GLY A 100 13.19 -20.45 -15.21
N VAL A 101 14.11 -20.12 -14.29
CA VAL A 101 13.77 -19.83 -12.88
C VAL A 101 12.91 -18.57 -12.69
N SER A 102 12.96 -17.61 -13.62
CA SER A 102 12.18 -16.38 -13.52
C SER A 102 10.67 -16.61 -13.53
N ALA A 103 10.17 -17.58 -14.30
CA ALA A 103 8.75 -17.90 -14.36
C ALA A 103 8.18 -18.34 -12.99
N PRO A 104 8.73 -19.36 -12.32
CA PRO A 104 8.25 -19.73 -10.98
C PRO A 104 8.52 -18.64 -9.93
N LEU A 105 9.58 -17.85 -10.01
CA LEU A 105 9.82 -16.76 -9.04
C LEU A 105 8.73 -15.68 -9.07
N VAL A 106 8.27 -15.30 -10.26
CA VAL A 106 7.16 -14.34 -10.40
C VAL A 106 5.83 -14.96 -9.96
N GLY A 107 5.63 -16.25 -10.24
CA GLY A 107 4.37 -16.94 -9.96
C GLY A 107 4.21 -17.48 -8.53
N VAL A 108 5.30 -17.64 -7.75
CA VAL A 108 5.26 -18.43 -6.50
C VAL A 108 4.33 -17.84 -5.43
N THR A 109 4.43 -16.53 -5.18
CA THR A 109 3.59 -15.84 -4.19
C THR A 109 2.10 -15.86 -4.55
N PRO A 110 1.66 -15.43 -5.76
CA PRO A 110 0.25 -15.49 -6.11
C PRO A 110 -0.28 -16.93 -6.20
N MET A 111 0.54 -17.89 -6.60
CA MET A 111 0.18 -19.32 -6.63
C MET A 111 -0.15 -19.83 -5.22
N PHE A 112 0.70 -19.57 -4.22
CA PHE A 112 0.41 -19.96 -2.83
C PHE A 112 -0.78 -19.20 -2.24
N ALA A 113 -0.92 -17.90 -2.52
CA ALA A 113 -2.04 -17.10 -2.07
C ALA A 113 -3.38 -17.71 -2.51
N VAL A 114 -3.51 -18.01 -3.81
CA VAL A 114 -4.72 -18.61 -4.39
C VAL A 114 -4.92 -20.05 -3.91
N SER A 115 -3.84 -20.80 -3.69
CA SER A 115 -3.90 -22.14 -3.11
C SER A 115 -4.50 -22.15 -1.70
N PHE A 116 -4.01 -21.28 -0.81
CA PHE A 116 -4.55 -21.17 0.56
C PHE A 116 -5.99 -20.71 0.59
N TRP A 117 -6.35 -19.75 -0.27
CA TRP A 117 -7.75 -19.35 -0.45
C TRP A 117 -8.61 -20.53 -0.93
N GLY A 118 -8.16 -21.24 -1.96
CA GLY A 118 -8.85 -22.42 -2.50
C GLY A 118 -8.97 -23.55 -1.47
N TYR A 119 -7.99 -23.72 -0.59
CA TYR A 119 -8.05 -24.64 0.54
C TYR A 119 -9.12 -24.22 1.56
N GLY A 120 -9.24 -22.91 1.85
CA GLY A 120 -10.30 -22.35 2.68
C GLY A 120 -11.70 -22.64 2.14
N VAL A 121 -11.91 -22.36 0.85
CA VAL A 121 -13.16 -22.69 0.13
C VAL A 121 -13.42 -24.20 0.14
N GLY A 122 -12.38 -25.01 -0.09
CA GLY A 122 -12.46 -26.46 -0.05
C GLY A 122 -12.94 -27.00 1.29
N LYS A 123 -12.44 -26.43 2.41
CA LYS A 123 -12.92 -26.80 3.75
C LYS A 123 -14.40 -26.46 3.94
N GLN A 124 -14.83 -25.25 3.58
CA GLN A 124 -16.24 -24.84 3.68
C GLN A 124 -17.17 -25.76 2.86
N LEU A 125 -16.75 -26.14 1.65
CA LEU A 125 -17.52 -27.05 0.80
C LEU A 125 -17.61 -28.45 1.40
N VAL A 126 -16.54 -28.94 2.01
CA VAL A 126 -16.54 -30.24 2.68
C VAL A 126 -17.41 -30.19 3.95
N GLU A 127 -17.30 -29.15 4.76
CA GLU A 127 -18.08 -28.96 5.99
C GLU A 127 -19.59 -28.87 5.72
N SER A 128 -19.98 -28.21 4.63
CA SER A 128 -21.39 -28.10 4.22
C SER A 128 -21.98 -29.40 3.67
N ASN A 129 -21.16 -30.34 3.19
CA ASN A 129 -21.60 -31.57 2.54
C ASN A 129 -21.22 -32.85 3.30
N SER A 130 -20.62 -32.75 4.48
CA SER A 130 -20.23 -33.92 5.27
C SER A 130 -20.29 -33.65 6.77
N THR A 131 -20.49 -34.71 7.56
CA THR A 131 -20.53 -34.59 9.02
C THR A 131 -19.14 -34.36 9.58
N VAL A 132 -18.98 -33.28 10.35
CA VAL A 132 -17.76 -32.97 11.10
C VAL A 132 -17.97 -33.49 12.53
N VAL A 133 -17.13 -34.42 12.96
CA VAL A 133 -17.20 -35.00 14.30
C VAL A 133 -16.26 -34.22 15.22
N ASN A 134 -16.78 -33.71 16.35
CA ASN A 134 -16.01 -32.97 17.36
C ASN A 134 -15.23 -31.76 16.82
N GLY A 135 -15.75 -31.08 15.80
CA GLY A 135 -15.11 -29.90 15.21
C GLY A 135 -13.77 -30.19 14.50
N GLN A 136 -13.45 -31.46 14.22
CA GLN A 136 -12.23 -31.85 13.53
C GLN A 136 -12.55 -32.53 12.20
N LEU A 137 -11.94 -32.04 11.12
CA LEU A 137 -12.01 -32.69 9.82
C LEU A 137 -11.24 -34.01 9.85
N SER A 138 -11.81 -35.07 9.30
CA SER A 138 -11.11 -36.33 9.03
C SER A 138 -9.99 -36.13 7.99
N VAL A 139 -9.05 -37.07 7.93
CA VAL A 139 -7.96 -37.05 6.93
C VAL A 139 -8.52 -37.03 5.50
N ALA A 140 -9.63 -37.74 5.26
CA ALA A 140 -10.31 -37.73 3.97
C ALA A 140 -10.89 -36.35 3.63
N GLN A 141 -11.53 -35.69 4.59
CA GLN A 141 -12.07 -34.33 4.43
C GLN A 141 -10.96 -33.29 4.16
N ILE A 142 -9.84 -33.36 4.89
CA ILE A 142 -8.66 -32.50 4.68
C ILE A 142 -8.04 -32.77 3.31
N SER A 143 -7.92 -34.04 2.92
CA SER A 143 -7.45 -34.44 1.58
C SER A 143 -8.33 -33.86 0.47
N THR A 144 -9.65 -33.89 0.64
CA THR A 144 -10.61 -33.30 -0.31
C THR A 144 -10.47 -31.78 -0.38
N ALA A 145 -10.35 -31.09 0.76
CA ALA A 145 -10.06 -29.65 0.77
C ALA A 145 -8.72 -29.33 0.08
N GLY A 146 -7.71 -30.18 0.29
CA GLY A 146 -6.43 -30.14 -0.41
C GLY A 146 -6.58 -30.25 -1.92
N PHE A 147 -7.45 -31.13 -2.42
CA PHE A 147 -7.74 -31.22 -3.86
C PHE A 147 -8.34 -29.92 -4.41
N PHE A 148 -9.32 -29.33 -3.71
CA PHE A 148 -9.98 -28.10 -4.14
C PHE A 148 -9.02 -26.90 -4.20
N SER A 149 -7.99 -26.86 -3.34
CA SER A 149 -6.94 -25.83 -3.40
C SER A 149 -6.20 -25.79 -4.74
N ALA A 150 -6.07 -26.93 -5.42
CA ALA A 150 -5.30 -27.05 -6.66
C ALA A 150 -6.05 -26.48 -7.88
N ILE A 151 -7.38 -26.38 -7.86
CA ILE A 151 -8.18 -25.96 -9.01
C ILE A 151 -7.88 -24.49 -9.39
N PRO A 152 -8.11 -23.50 -8.51
CA PRO A 152 -7.79 -22.11 -8.86
C PRO A 152 -6.28 -21.88 -8.96
N GLN A 153 -5.47 -22.61 -8.18
CA GLN A 153 -4.00 -22.57 -8.29
C GLN A 153 -3.51 -22.97 -9.69
N THR A 154 -4.17 -23.93 -10.36
CA THR A 154 -3.77 -24.40 -11.69
C THR A 154 -3.87 -23.30 -12.75
N LEU A 155 -4.83 -22.37 -12.61
CA LEU A 155 -4.98 -21.23 -13.55
C LEU A 155 -3.75 -20.33 -13.58
N ILE A 156 -3.05 -20.23 -12.46
CA ILE A 156 -1.78 -19.51 -12.33
C ILE A 156 -0.64 -20.46 -12.72
N THR A 157 -0.61 -21.66 -12.16
CA THR A 157 0.53 -22.58 -12.30
C THR A 157 0.77 -23.00 -13.75
N ALA A 158 -0.27 -23.32 -14.51
CA ALA A 158 -0.15 -23.88 -15.85
C ALA A 158 0.65 -23.01 -16.84
N PRO A 159 0.38 -21.69 -17.01
CA PRO A 159 1.16 -20.85 -17.91
C PRO A 159 2.62 -20.68 -17.45
N PHE A 160 2.86 -20.44 -16.15
CA PHE A 160 4.21 -20.28 -15.63
C PHE A 160 5.03 -21.57 -15.73
N GLU A 161 4.42 -22.72 -15.45
CA GLU A 161 5.07 -24.02 -15.58
C GLU A 161 5.40 -24.33 -17.04
N ARG A 162 4.52 -24.01 -17.98
CA ARG A 162 4.82 -24.19 -19.40
C ARG A 162 6.02 -23.36 -19.84
N VAL A 163 6.07 -22.08 -19.45
CA VAL A 163 7.22 -21.21 -19.75
C VAL A 163 8.51 -21.78 -19.15
N LYS A 164 8.45 -22.23 -17.89
CA LYS A 164 9.57 -22.89 -17.21
C LYS A 164 10.06 -24.11 -18.00
N VAL A 165 9.18 -25.03 -18.37
CA VAL A 165 9.54 -26.28 -19.07
C VAL A 165 10.21 -25.97 -20.41
N LEU A 166 9.65 -25.06 -21.22
CA LEU A 166 10.22 -24.71 -22.53
C LEU A 166 11.63 -24.11 -22.41
N LEU A 167 11.86 -23.25 -21.41
CA LEU A 167 13.19 -22.69 -21.13
C LEU A 167 14.17 -23.71 -20.57
N GLN A 168 13.70 -24.73 -19.85
CA GLN A 168 14.55 -25.80 -19.30
C GLN A 168 15.01 -26.80 -20.36
N ILE A 169 14.17 -27.10 -21.36
CA ILE A 169 14.47 -28.09 -22.40
C ILE A 169 15.27 -27.52 -23.57
N GLN A 170 15.19 -26.20 -23.85
CA GLN A 170 15.88 -25.65 -25.02
C GLN A 170 17.40 -25.88 -25.00
N GLY A 171 18.01 -25.96 -23.81
CA GLY A 171 19.43 -26.28 -23.64
C GLY A 171 19.80 -27.75 -23.90
N GLN A 172 18.81 -28.64 -24.12
CA GLN A 172 19.07 -30.03 -24.48
C GLN A 172 19.54 -30.18 -25.94
N LYS A 173 19.14 -29.26 -26.82
CA LYS A 173 19.54 -29.24 -28.23
C LYS A 173 20.90 -28.56 -28.36
N GLU A 174 21.87 -29.22 -28.98
CA GLU A 174 23.12 -28.57 -29.36
C GLU A 174 22.86 -27.62 -30.53
N LEU A 175 23.20 -26.34 -30.32
CA LEU A 175 23.09 -25.31 -31.34
C LEU A 175 24.34 -25.32 -32.22
N LYS A 176 24.17 -25.15 -33.53
CA LYS A 176 25.31 -24.98 -34.43
C LYS A 176 26.04 -23.66 -34.12
N PRO A 177 27.35 -23.54 -34.41
CA PRO A 177 28.06 -22.27 -34.24
C PRO A 177 27.32 -21.12 -34.95
N GLY A 178 26.89 -20.10 -34.20
CA GLY A 178 26.12 -18.95 -34.70
C GLY A 178 24.59 -19.08 -34.63
N GLU A 179 24.04 -20.26 -34.33
CA GLU A 179 22.59 -20.48 -34.12
C GLU A 179 22.18 -19.94 -32.75
N LYS A 180 21.15 -19.09 -32.70
CA LYS A 180 20.62 -18.52 -31.44
C LYS A 180 19.59 -19.47 -30.82
N PRO A 181 19.44 -19.49 -29.48
CA PRO A 181 18.35 -20.19 -28.82
C PRO A 181 16.99 -19.75 -29.35
N ARG A 182 16.02 -20.67 -29.42
CA ARG A 182 14.66 -20.38 -29.90
C ARG A 182 13.96 -19.29 -29.08
N TYR A 183 14.25 -19.25 -27.78
CA TYR A 183 13.64 -18.31 -26.85
C TYR A 183 14.70 -17.48 -26.13
N ALA A 184 14.57 -16.16 -26.20
CA ALA A 184 15.45 -15.23 -25.47
C ALA A 184 15.16 -15.20 -23.95
N GLY A 185 13.93 -15.55 -23.54
CA GLY A 185 13.51 -15.54 -22.15
C GLY A 185 12.01 -15.82 -22.00
N GLY A 186 11.48 -15.69 -20.77
CA GLY A 186 10.09 -16.06 -20.47
C GLY A 186 9.04 -15.23 -21.21
N THR A 187 9.27 -13.93 -21.36
CA THR A 187 8.37 -13.03 -22.11
C THR A 187 8.32 -13.38 -23.60
N ASP A 188 9.47 -13.74 -24.18
CA ASP A 188 9.58 -14.19 -25.57
C ASP A 188 8.86 -15.53 -25.79
N VAL A 189 8.97 -16.47 -24.85
CA VAL A 189 8.17 -17.71 -24.86
C VAL A 189 6.68 -17.40 -24.93
N VAL A 190 6.16 -16.54 -24.05
CA VAL A 190 4.73 -16.18 -24.04
C VAL A 190 4.31 -15.53 -25.37
N LYS A 191 5.12 -14.59 -25.88
CA LYS A 191 4.85 -13.90 -27.15
C LYS A 191 4.81 -14.87 -28.34
N GLN A 192 5.75 -15.80 -28.42
CA GLN A 192 5.79 -16.81 -29.48
C GLN A 192 4.63 -17.81 -29.36
N LEU A 193 4.35 -18.32 -28.16
CA LEU A 193 3.23 -19.24 -27.93
C LEU A 193 1.88 -18.61 -28.30
N TYR A 194 1.69 -17.34 -27.93
CA TYR A 194 0.47 -16.60 -28.27
C TYR A 194 0.33 -16.42 -29.79
N LYS A 195 1.44 -16.17 -30.51
CA LYS A 195 1.45 -16.14 -31.98
C LYS A 195 1.15 -17.50 -32.62
N GLU A 196 1.66 -18.60 -32.04
CA GLU A 196 1.48 -19.95 -32.58
C GLU A 196 0.04 -20.47 -32.45
N GLY A 197 -0.68 -20.13 -31.37
CA GLY A 197 -2.02 -20.68 -31.13
C GLY A 197 -2.84 -19.97 -30.06
N GLY A 198 -2.57 -18.68 -29.83
CA GLY A 198 -3.28 -17.84 -28.88
C GLY A 198 -3.19 -18.34 -27.43
N ILE A 199 -4.22 -18.00 -26.64
CA ILE A 199 -4.30 -18.35 -25.22
C ILE A 199 -4.32 -19.87 -24.98
N LYS A 200 -4.93 -20.64 -25.90
CA LYS A 200 -4.96 -22.11 -25.84
C LYS A 200 -3.57 -22.70 -25.92
N SER A 201 -2.67 -22.09 -26.70
CA SER A 201 -1.26 -22.49 -26.74
C SER A 201 -0.60 -22.26 -25.38
N VAL A 202 -0.72 -21.06 -24.80
CA VAL A 202 -0.14 -20.72 -23.49
C VAL A 202 -0.61 -21.68 -22.38
N TYR A 203 -1.88 -22.08 -22.40
CA TYR A 203 -2.48 -22.97 -21.41
C TYR A 203 -2.46 -24.47 -21.78
N ARG A 204 -1.82 -24.89 -22.90
CA ARG A 204 -1.74 -26.33 -23.20
C ARG A 204 -0.93 -27.05 -22.13
N GLY A 205 -1.50 -28.15 -21.64
CA GLY A 205 -1.00 -28.92 -20.49
C GLY A 205 -1.83 -28.73 -19.23
N SER A 206 -2.70 -27.71 -19.14
CA SER A 206 -3.44 -27.37 -17.91
C SER A 206 -4.24 -28.53 -17.32
N LEU A 207 -4.88 -29.36 -18.15
CA LEU A 207 -5.62 -30.54 -17.67
C LEU A 207 -4.69 -31.54 -16.97
N MET A 208 -3.50 -31.77 -17.54
CA MET A 208 -2.50 -32.66 -16.94
C MET A 208 -1.83 -32.02 -15.71
N THR A 209 -1.69 -30.69 -15.69
CA THR A 209 -1.28 -29.95 -14.49
C THR A 209 -2.31 -30.14 -13.38
N LEU A 210 -3.61 -29.98 -13.64
CA LEU A 210 -4.66 -30.21 -12.64
C LEU A 210 -4.70 -31.68 -12.17
N ALA A 211 -4.60 -32.63 -13.10
CA ALA A 211 -4.58 -34.06 -12.79
C ALA A 211 -3.37 -34.48 -11.94
N ARG A 212 -2.30 -33.68 -11.96
CA ARG A 212 -1.11 -33.85 -11.10
C ARG A 212 -1.28 -33.09 -9.77
N ASP A 213 -1.71 -31.84 -9.83
CA ASP A 213 -1.76 -30.94 -8.68
C ASP A 213 -2.89 -31.33 -7.71
N GLY A 214 -4.08 -31.67 -8.19
CA GLY A 214 -5.21 -32.05 -7.34
C GLY A 214 -4.92 -33.28 -6.49
N PRO A 215 -4.66 -34.45 -7.09
CA PRO A 215 -4.30 -35.65 -6.34
C PRO A 215 -2.99 -35.51 -5.54
N GLY A 216 -2.04 -34.71 -6.03
CA GLY A 216 -0.79 -34.42 -5.34
C GLY A 216 -1.03 -33.65 -4.04
N SER A 217 -1.82 -32.57 -4.10
CA SER A 217 -2.23 -31.81 -2.93
C SER A 217 -3.04 -32.66 -1.94
N ALA A 218 -3.97 -33.47 -2.43
CA ALA A 218 -4.72 -34.41 -1.61
C ALA A 218 -3.80 -35.35 -0.81
N ALA A 219 -2.86 -36.01 -1.50
CA ALA A 219 -1.87 -36.90 -0.87
C ALA A 219 -0.93 -36.15 0.09
N TYR A 220 -0.52 -34.93 -0.26
CA TYR A 220 0.30 -34.08 0.59
C TYR A 220 -0.41 -33.76 1.91
N PHE A 221 -1.62 -33.22 1.85
CA PHE A 221 -2.40 -32.84 3.04
C PHE A 221 -2.77 -34.06 3.89
N ALA A 222 -3.15 -35.17 3.26
CA ALA A 222 -3.44 -36.41 3.98
C ALA A 222 -2.22 -36.92 4.76
N THR A 223 -1.06 -36.98 4.11
CA THR A 223 0.18 -37.46 4.73
C THR A 223 0.64 -36.52 5.84
N TYR A 224 0.61 -35.21 5.57
CA TYR A 224 0.97 -34.18 6.54
C TYR A 224 0.11 -34.29 7.81
N GLU A 225 -1.20 -34.42 7.64
CA GLU A 225 -2.13 -34.53 8.76
C GLU A 225 -1.94 -35.82 9.56
N VAL A 226 -1.77 -36.97 8.90
CA VAL A 226 -1.53 -38.25 9.59
C VAL A 226 -0.26 -38.18 10.44
N ILE A 227 0.83 -37.67 9.87
CA ILE A 227 2.11 -37.57 10.59
C ILE A 227 2.00 -36.53 11.71
N LYS A 228 1.38 -35.38 11.44
CA LYS A 228 1.13 -34.36 12.46
C LYS A 228 0.34 -34.91 13.65
N ARG A 229 -0.76 -35.64 13.41
CA ARG A 229 -1.57 -36.27 14.48
C ARG A 229 -0.76 -37.26 15.31
N ARG A 230 0.17 -37.99 14.68
CA ARG A 230 1.04 -38.97 15.37
C ARG A 230 2.14 -38.31 16.19
N LEU A 231 2.67 -37.18 15.73
CA LEU A 231 3.78 -36.47 16.39
C LEU A 231 3.31 -35.40 17.38
N THR A 232 2.03 -35.05 17.39
CA THR A 232 1.47 -34.10 18.36
C THR A 232 1.40 -34.76 19.74
N PRO A 233 2.13 -34.25 20.75
CA PRO A 233 2.00 -34.78 22.11
C PRO A 233 0.62 -34.44 22.68
N ALA A 234 0.06 -35.34 23.48
CA ALA A 234 -1.16 -35.06 24.23
C ALA A 234 -0.81 -34.21 25.47
N ASN A 235 -1.52 -33.11 25.67
CA ASN A 235 -1.45 -32.34 26.92
C ASN A 235 -2.10 -33.13 28.08
N PRO A 236 -1.82 -32.77 29.36
CA PRO A 236 -2.41 -33.43 30.53
C PRO A 236 -3.95 -33.40 30.58
N ASP A 237 -4.58 -32.49 29.83
CA ASP A 237 -6.03 -32.31 29.69
C ASP A 237 -6.64 -33.08 28.48
N GLY A 238 -5.83 -33.85 27.76
CA GLY A 238 -6.26 -34.60 26.57
C GLY A 238 -6.35 -33.77 25.28
N THR A 239 -5.97 -32.49 25.31
CA THR A 239 -5.95 -31.63 24.11
C THR A 239 -4.66 -31.81 23.29
N PRO A 240 -4.69 -31.59 21.96
CA PRO A 240 -3.48 -31.63 21.13
C PRO A 240 -2.48 -30.53 21.55
N GLY A 241 -1.26 -30.93 21.93
CA GLY A 241 -0.18 -30.01 22.28
C GLY A 241 0.43 -29.27 21.09
N LYS A 242 1.41 -28.39 21.37
CA LYS A 242 2.15 -27.67 20.32
C LYS A 242 3.16 -28.61 19.64
N LEU A 243 3.09 -28.72 18.31
CA LEU A 243 4.03 -29.51 17.52
C LEU A 243 5.40 -28.80 17.43
N SER A 244 6.50 -29.53 17.64
CA SER A 244 7.84 -28.96 17.52
C SER A 244 8.20 -28.66 16.06
N LEU A 245 9.03 -27.65 15.81
CA LEU A 245 9.49 -27.29 14.46
C LEU A 245 10.14 -28.48 13.71
N PRO A 246 11.00 -29.31 14.33
CA PRO A 246 11.52 -30.51 13.67
C PRO A 246 10.43 -31.51 13.25
N ALA A 247 9.37 -31.67 14.05
CA ALA A 247 8.26 -32.54 13.71
C ALA A 247 7.42 -31.98 12.55
N VAL A 248 7.22 -30.66 12.50
CA VAL A 248 6.59 -29.97 11.34
C VAL A 248 7.42 -30.19 10.08
N MET A 249 8.75 -30.03 10.16
CA MET A 249 9.67 -30.23 9.04
C MET A 249 9.67 -31.69 8.56
N ALA A 250 9.69 -32.65 9.48
CA ALA A 250 9.62 -34.08 9.15
C ALA A 250 8.28 -34.43 8.48
N ALA A 251 7.16 -33.93 9.00
CA ALA A 251 5.84 -34.12 8.41
C ALA A 251 5.75 -33.51 6.99
N GLY A 252 6.24 -32.28 6.80
CA GLY A 252 6.28 -31.62 5.49
C GLY A 252 7.20 -32.32 4.49
N GLY A 253 8.39 -32.78 4.93
CA GLY A 253 9.31 -33.56 4.11
C GLY A 253 8.70 -34.89 3.66
N ALA A 254 8.11 -35.65 4.58
CA ALA A 254 7.45 -36.91 4.28
C ALA A 254 6.23 -36.71 3.36
N ALA A 255 5.41 -35.69 3.60
CA ALA A 255 4.30 -35.33 2.73
C ALA A 255 4.78 -34.94 1.31
N GLY A 256 5.88 -34.19 1.21
CA GLY A 256 6.51 -33.82 -0.05
C GLY A 256 7.07 -35.00 -0.83
N VAL A 257 7.52 -36.07 -0.17
CA VAL A 257 7.91 -37.33 -0.83
C VAL A 257 6.67 -38.14 -1.22
N ALA A 258 5.70 -38.29 -0.31
CA ALA A 258 4.51 -39.09 -0.51
C ALA A 258 3.65 -38.59 -1.68
N MET A 259 3.54 -37.27 -1.87
CA MET A 259 2.74 -36.70 -2.95
C MET A 259 3.23 -37.12 -4.35
N TRP A 260 4.54 -37.36 -4.52
CA TRP A 260 5.12 -37.69 -5.82
C TRP A 260 4.75 -39.11 -6.27
N ILE A 261 4.62 -40.05 -5.33
CA ILE A 261 4.41 -41.48 -5.64
C ILE A 261 3.21 -41.70 -6.57
N PRO A 262 1.99 -41.21 -6.28
CA PRO A 262 0.83 -41.45 -7.14
C PRO A 262 0.82 -40.59 -8.41
N VAL A 263 1.42 -39.40 -8.38
CA VAL A 263 1.26 -38.41 -9.48
C VAL A 263 2.42 -38.39 -10.47
N PHE A 264 3.52 -39.09 -10.20
CA PHE A 264 4.70 -39.04 -11.06
C PHE A 264 4.46 -39.46 -12.52
N PRO A 265 3.69 -40.53 -12.81
CA PRO A 265 3.35 -40.87 -14.19
C PRO A 265 2.62 -39.75 -14.92
N VAL A 266 1.72 -39.06 -14.22
CA VAL A 266 0.96 -37.91 -14.71
C VAL A 266 1.89 -36.73 -14.98
N ASP A 267 2.83 -36.46 -14.07
CA ASP A 267 3.86 -35.42 -14.23
C ASP A 267 4.74 -35.65 -15.47
N THR A 268 5.14 -36.90 -15.74
CA THR A 268 5.92 -37.24 -16.94
C THR A 268 5.12 -36.99 -18.23
N VAL A 269 3.86 -37.39 -18.27
CA VAL A 269 2.98 -37.13 -19.43
C VAL A 269 2.77 -35.62 -19.61
N LYS A 270 2.56 -34.88 -18.52
CA LYS A 270 2.42 -33.41 -18.51
C LYS A 270 3.66 -32.73 -19.10
N SER A 271 4.85 -33.05 -18.59
CA SER A 271 6.12 -32.46 -19.06
C SER A 271 6.34 -32.72 -20.55
N ARG A 272 6.07 -33.95 -21.02
CA ARG A 272 6.11 -34.29 -22.45
C ARG A 272 5.13 -33.46 -23.27
N LEU A 273 3.88 -33.37 -22.82
CA LEU A 273 2.83 -32.61 -23.51
C LEU A 273 3.12 -31.11 -23.60
N GLN A 274 3.70 -30.52 -22.54
CA GLN A 274 4.11 -29.12 -22.51
C GLN A 274 5.35 -28.83 -23.38
N SER A 275 6.25 -29.82 -23.52
CA SER A 275 7.48 -29.71 -24.30
C SER A 275 7.34 -30.00 -25.80
N ALA A 276 6.32 -30.78 -26.18
CA ALA A 276 6.22 -31.33 -27.53
C ALA A 276 5.76 -30.27 -28.55
N GLU A 277 6.39 -30.33 -29.72
CA GLU A 277 6.01 -29.53 -30.89
C GLU A 277 4.68 -30.02 -31.49
N GLY A 278 3.99 -29.13 -32.21
CA GLY A 278 2.69 -29.45 -32.83
C GLY A 278 1.54 -29.50 -31.80
N ASN A 279 0.50 -30.31 -32.08
CA ASN A 279 -0.70 -30.47 -31.24
C ASN A 279 -0.82 -31.92 -30.70
N PRO A 280 0.08 -32.35 -29.80
CA PRO A 280 0.04 -33.70 -29.23
C PRO A 280 -1.22 -33.91 -28.40
N THR A 281 -1.78 -35.13 -28.44
CA THR A 281 -2.89 -35.54 -27.58
C THR A 281 -2.37 -36.27 -26.34
N ILE A 282 -3.14 -36.26 -25.26
CA ILE A 282 -2.79 -36.97 -24.01
C ILE A 282 -2.66 -38.48 -24.30
N GLY A 283 -3.65 -39.08 -24.96
CA GLY A 283 -3.62 -40.49 -25.32
C GLY A 283 -2.47 -40.86 -26.26
N GLY A 284 -2.14 -39.98 -27.22
CA GLY A 284 -0.98 -40.14 -28.09
C GLY A 284 0.34 -40.14 -27.31
N THR A 285 0.47 -39.22 -26.35
CA THR A 285 1.66 -39.11 -25.49
C THR A 285 1.84 -40.33 -24.60
N VAL A 286 0.76 -40.81 -23.97
CA VAL A 286 0.77 -42.04 -23.14
C VAL A 286 1.17 -43.25 -23.97
N ARG A 287 0.58 -43.42 -25.16
CA ARG A 287 0.89 -44.51 -26.08
C ARG A 287 2.35 -44.47 -26.56
N MET A 288 2.86 -43.27 -26.87
CA MET A 288 4.25 -43.06 -27.26
C MET A 288 5.23 -43.43 -26.15
N LEU A 289 4.98 -42.98 -24.91
CA LEU A 289 5.82 -43.32 -23.75
C LEU A 289 5.86 -44.83 -23.51
N TYR A 290 4.69 -45.47 -23.50
CA TYR A 290 4.59 -46.90 -23.29
C TYR A 290 5.30 -47.70 -24.38
N ARG A 291 5.20 -47.29 -25.66
CA ARG A 291 5.93 -47.93 -26.77
C ARG A 291 7.44 -47.75 -26.68
N THR A 292 7.92 -46.65 -26.15
CA THR A 292 9.36 -46.31 -26.13
C THR A 292 10.12 -47.04 -25.01
N GLY A 293 9.47 -47.26 -23.87
CA GLY A 293 10.15 -47.85 -22.69
C GLY A 293 9.23 -48.51 -21.66
N GLY A 294 8.00 -48.87 -22.05
CA GLY A 294 7.02 -49.49 -21.18
C GLY A 294 6.68 -48.63 -19.95
N LEU A 295 6.42 -49.28 -18.82
CA LEU A 295 6.12 -48.58 -17.56
C LEU A 295 7.29 -47.74 -17.03
N LYS A 296 8.54 -48.15 -17.29
CA LYS A 296 9.73 -47.41 -16.83
C LYS A 296 9.83 -46.01 -17.45
N ALA A 297 9.26 -45.81 -18.64
CA ALA A 297 9.25 -44.51 -19.32
C ALA A 297 8.43 -43.43 -18.60
N PHE A 298 7.59 -43.82 -17.62
CA PHE A 298 6.79 -42.89 -16.83
C PHE A 298 7.49 -42.37 -15.57
N PHE A 299 8.64 -42.93 -15.20
CA PHE A 299 9.38 -42.60 -13.98
C PHE A 299 10.76 -41.90 -14.14
N PRO A 300 11.14 -41.32 -15.29
CA PRO A 300 12.41 -40.60 -15.39
C PRO A 300 12.38 -39.34 -14.52
N GLY A 301 13.40 -39.15 -13.68
CA GLY A 301 13.51 -37.98 -12.82
C GLY A 301 12.86 -38.12 -11.43
N MET A 302 12.32 -39.29 -11.08
CA MET A 302 11.74 -39.54 -9.76
C MET A 302 12.75 -39.31 -8.63
N GLY A 303 14.00 -39.74 -8.81
CA GLY A 303 15.09 -39.50 -7.85
C GLY A 303 15.30 -38.01 -7.55
N PRO A 304 15.61 -37.16 -8.55
CA PRO A 304 15.68 -35.70 -8.38
C PRO A 304 14.43 -35.08 -7.74
N ALA A 305 13.23 -35.54 -8.11
CA ALA A 305 11.98 -35.02 -7.55
C ALA A 305 11.84 -35.33 -6.04
N MET A 306 12.19 -36.54 -5.61
CA MET A 306 12.19 -36.92 -4.20
C MET A 306 13.32 -36.22 -3.44
N ALA A 307 14.52 -36.17 -4.01
CA ALA A 307 15.68 -35.51 -3.43
C ALA A 307 15.46 -34.00 -3.21
N ARG A 308 14.62 -33.36 -4.03
CA ARG A 308 14.22 -31.96 -3.88
C ARG A 308 13.46 -31.69 -2.58
N ALA A 309 12.62 -32.63 -2.12
CA ALA A 309 11.61 -32.36 -1.08
C ALA A 309 12.24 -31.82 0.21
N VAL A 310 13.32 -32.45 0.68
CA VAL A 310 14.00 -32.05 1.92
C VAL A 310 14.69 -30.68 1.81
N PRO A 311 15.61 -30.42 0.86
CA PRO A 311 16.32 -29.13 0.78
C PRO A 311 15.38 -27.97 0.41
N ALA A 312 14.39 -28.18 -0.45
CA ALA A 312 13.43 -27.13 -0.79
C ALA A 312 12.57 -26.74 0.42
N ASN A 313 12.07 -27.71 1.19
CA ASN A 313 11.29 -27.44 2.39
C ASN A 313 12.13 -26.76 3.48
N ALA A 314 13.36 -27.22 3.70
CA ALA A 314 14.29 -26.57 4.63
C ALA A 314 14.55 -25.10 4.24
N ALA A 315 14.72 -24.83 2.95
CA ALA A 315 14.88 -23.47 2.44
C ALA A 315 13.61 -22.63 2.63
N THR A 316 12.42 -23.19 2.46
CA THR A 316 11.15 -22.49 2.75
C THR A 316 11.12 -22.02 4.20
N PHE A 317 11.39 -22.91 5.16
CA PHE A 317 11.37 -22.56 6.58
C PHE A 317 12.45 -21.54 6.91
N LEU A 318 13.66 -21.70 6.38
CA LEU A 318 14.71 -20.70 6.53
C LEU A 318 14.27 -19.33 5.97
N GLY A 319 13.65 -19.30 4.80
CA GLY A 319 13.15 -18.06 4.19
C GLY A 319 12.03 -17.42 5.02
N VAL A 320 11.08 -18.21 5.53
CA VAL A 320 10.02 -17.74 6.45
C VAL A 320 10.62 -17.20 7.74
N GLU A 321 11.56 -17.93 8.35
CA GLU A 321 12.23 -17.54 9.59
C GLU A 321 13.07 -16.27 9.39
N LEU A 322 13.84 -16.18 8.31
CA LEU A 322 14.59 -14.97 7.96
C LEU A 322 13.66 -13.80 7.67
N ALA A 323 12.52 -14.02 7.02
CA ALA A 323 11.55 -12.98 6.75
C ALA A 323 10.85 -12.53 8.04
N HIS A 324 10.45 -13.45 8.90
CA HIS A 324 9.92 -13.11 10.22
C HIS A 324 10.97 -12.41 11.06
N ASN A 325 12.21 -12.87 11.09
CA ASN A 325 13.29 -12.21 11.82
C ASN A 325 13.65 -10.87 11.20
N ALA A 326 13.61 -10.69 9.89
CA ALA A 326 13.88 -9.41 9.23
C ALA A 326 12.70 -8.44 9.40
N MET A 327 11.45 -8.90 9.34
CA MET A 327 10.27 -8.07 9.60
C MET A 327 10.13 -7.76 11.09
N THR A 328 10.47 -8.71 11.96
CA THR A 328 10.55 -8.51 13.40
C THR A 328 11.74 -7.64 13.73
N LYS A 329 12.86 -7.70 13.02
CA LYS A 329 13.98 -6.75 13.09
C LYS A 329 13.75 -5.48 12.32
N MET A 330 12.77 -5.35 11.44
CA MET A 330 12.39 -4.07 10.81
C MET A 330 11.36 -3.36 11.66
N LEU A 331 10.43 -4.12 12.25
CA LEU A 331 9.59 -3.67 13.36
C LEU A 331 10.48 -3.33 14.53
N ALA A 332 11.43 -4.21 14.86
CA ALA A 332 12.39 -4.03 15.92
C ALA A 332 13.48 -3.05 15.54
N LEU A 333 13.91 -2.76 14.30
CA LEU A 333 14.79 -1.62 13.94
C LEU A 333 14.00 -0.32 13.85
N GLY A 334 12.71 -0.41 13.51
CA GLY A 334 11.73 0.61 13.87
C GLY A 334 11.56 0.77 15.39
N PHE A 335 12.09 -0.17 16.19
CA PHE A 335 12.15 -0.19 17.66
C PHE A 335 13.61 -0.23 18.22
N TYR A 336 14.67 -0.24 17.36
CA TYR A 336 16.10 -0.52 17.64
C TYR A 336 16.96 0.61 17.01
N LEU A 337 16.31 1.62 16.43
CA LEU A 337 16.73 3.02 16.62
C LEU A 337 16.30 3.57 18.00
N LEU A 338 15.90 2.70 18.94
CA LEU A 338 16.01 2.88 20.38
C LEU A 338 17.05 1.85 20.88
N PRO A 339 18.15 2.23 21.56
CA PRO A 339 19.20 1.28 21.92
C PRO A 339 18.71 0.21 22.91
N ASP A 340 19.15 -1.04 22.74
CA ASP A 340 19.15 -2.06 23.80
C ASP A 340 20.14 -1.64 24.88
N HIS A 341 19.63 -1.00 25.93
CA HIS A 341 20.34 -0.83 27.19
C HIS A 341 20.31 -2.13 27.99
N SER A 342 21.25 -3.02 27.67
CA SER A 342 21.65 -4.12 28.56
C SER A 342 23.16 -4.12 28.79
N SER A 343 23.70 -2.97 29.22
CA SER A 343 24.91 -2.86 30.06
C SER A 343 25.28 -1.40 30.39
N ASP A 344 24.35 -0.61 30.94
CA ASP A 344 24.73 0.43 31.90
C ASP A 344 23.49 0.96 32.62
N THR A 345 23.48 0.86 33.94
CA THR A 345 22.37 1.33 34.78
C THR A 345 22.47 2.85 34.92
N ARG A 346 22.02 3.59 33.90
CA ARG A 346 21.64 5.01 34.05
C ARG A 346 20.15 5.12 33.84
N ILE A 347 19.47 5.63 34.85
CA ILE A 347 18.04 5.97 34.81
C ILE A 347 17.88 7.07 33.76
N MET A 348 17.43 6.74 32.54
CA MET A 348 17.08 7.75 31.53
C MET A 348 15.68 8.28 31.86
N SER A 349 15.58 9.61 32.02
CA SER A 349 14.31 10.30 32.19
C SER A 349 13.44 10.12 30.93
N PRO A 350 12.12 9.95 31.08
CA PRO A 350 11.22 9.80 29.92
C PRO A 350 11.21 11.07 29.06
N THR A 351 11.10 10.91 27.74
CA THR A 351 10.97 12.06 26.82
C THR A 351 9.61 12.73 27.02
N ILE A 352 9.62 14.06 27.21
CA ILE A 352 8.41 14.85 27.46
C ILE A 352 8.07 15.67 26.21
N LEU A 353 6.90 15.42 25.63
CA LEU A 353 6.33 16.21 24.55
C LEU A 353 5.29 17.17 25.12
N HIS A 354 5.38 18.43 24.71
CA HIS A 354 4.42 19.47 25.03
C HIS A 354 3.75 19.95 23.76
N VAL A 355 2.53 19.48 23.52
CA VAL A 355 1.71 19.85 22.36
C VAL A 355 1.08 21.21 22.67
N ARG A 356 1.59 22.27 22.02
CA ARG A 356 1.08 23.63 22.22
C ARG A 356 -0.24 23.84 21.47
N ALA A 357 -1.09 24.72 21.99
CA ALA A 357 -2.27 25.15 21.27
C ALA A 357 -1.90 26.04 20.07
N GLU A 358 -2.65 25.95 18.97
CA GLU A 358 -2.49 26.87 17.85
C GLU A 358 -3.13 28.22 18.16
N THR A 359 -2.44 29.29 17.77
CA THR A 359 -2.88 30.68 17.97
C THR A 359 -3.25 31.37 16.66
N LYS A 360 -2.92 30.76 15.51
CA LYS A 360 -3.23 31.31 14.20
C LYS A 360 -4.75 31.29 14.00
N PRO A 361 -5.38 32.43 13.64
CA PRO A 361 -6.81 32.46 13.35
C PRO A 361 -7.20 31.38 12.32
N LEU A 362 -8.31 30.69 12.56
CA LEU A 362 -8.86 29.63 11.70
C LEU A 362 -7.97 28.38 11.52
N GLU A 363 -6.90 28.25 12.31
CA GLU A 363 -6.12 27.01 12.35
C GLU A 363 -6.73 26.04 13.36
N HIS A 364 -7.63 25.18 12.85
CA HIS A 364 -8.30 24.16 13.64
C HIS A 364 -7.54 22.83 13.71
N ARG A 365 -6.44 22.68 12.96
CA ARG A 365 -5.64 21.45 12.92
C ARG A 365 -4.67 21.37 14.09
N THR A 366 -4.16 20.17 14.32
CA THR A 366 -3.10 19.90 15.30
C THR A 366 -2.04 18.98 14.67
N ALA A 367 -0.79 19.12 15.11
CA ALA A 367 0.31 18.24 14.72
C ALA A 367 0.27 16.87 15.43
N ILE A 368 -0.46 16.77 16.55
CA ILE A 368 -0.63 15.54 17.34
C ILE A 368 -2.11 15.38 17.65
N THR A 369 -2.77 14.41 17.01
CA THR A 369 -4.18 14.07 17.28
C THR A 369 -4.33 13.21 18.54
N PRO A 370 -5.55 13.04 19.10
CA PRO A 370 -5.78 12.12 20.21
C PRO A 370 -5.31 10.68 19.92
N THR A 371 -5.53 10.22 18.68
CA THR A 371 -5.06 8.91 18.21
C THR A 371 -3.53 8.77 18.32
N ILE A 372 -2.80 9.82 17.95
CA ILE A 372 -1.33 9.83 17.97
C ILE A 372 -0.78 10.10 19.37
N ALA A 373 -1.41 10.98 20.15
CA ALA A 373 -1.08 11.20 21.56
C ALA A 373 -1.12 9.88 22.33
N LYS A 374 -2.19 9.08 22.15
CA LYS A 374 -2.29 7.75 22.77
C LYS A 374 -1.12 6.83 22.38
N LYS A 375 -0.77 6.77 21.09
CA LYS A 375 0.34 5.92 20.61
C LYS A 375 1.69 6.35 21.18
N LEU A 376 1.91 7.65 21.38
CA LEU A 376 3.13 8.18 22.00
C LEU A 376 3.18 7.84 23.49
N VAL A 377 2.06 7.98 24.21
CA VAL A 377 1.95 7.55 25.61
C VAL A 377 2.20 6.04 25.75
N ASP A 378 1.58 5.22 24.89
CA ASP A 378 1.78 3.77 24.86
C ASP A 378 3.24 3.39 24.53
N ALA A 379 4.00 4.27 23.87
CA ALA A 379 5.42 4.12 23.58
C ALA A 379 6.35 4.65 24.68
N GLY A 380 5.82 5.14 25.81
CA GLY A 380 6.59 5.59 26.98
C GLY A 380 6.90 7.08 27.03
N TYR A 381 6.32 7.89 26.13
CA TYR A 381 6.44 9.35 26.20
C TYR A 381 5.51 9.93 27.27
N VAL A 382 5.94 11.00 27.92
CA VAL A 382 5.05 11.87 28.70
C VAL A 382 4.51 12.93 27.74
N VAL A 383 3.20 12.91 27.49
CA VAL A 383 2.56 13.85 26.56
C VAL A 383 1.68 14.83 27.33
N ASN A 384 2.06 16.10 27.31
CA ASN A 384 1.27 17.22 27.80
C ASN A 384 0.58 17.88 26.59
N VAL A 385 -0.74 18.08 26.66
CA VAL A 385 -1.52 18.72 25.60
C VAL A 385 -2.15 19.97 26.17
N GLU A 386 -1.87 21.11 25.57
CA GLU A 386 -2.55 22.35 25.94
C GLU A 386 -4.02 22.30 25.56
N LYS A 387 -4.88 22.80 26.45
CA LYS A 387 -6.28 23.05 26.13
C LYS A 387 -6.35 23.99 24.91
N ALA A 388 -7.11 23.59 23.90
CA ALA A 388 -7.09 24.25 22.60
C ALA A 388 -8.53 24.49 22.11
N PRO A 389 -9.20 25.58 22.52
CA PRO A 389 -10.59 25.84 22.14
C PRO A 389 -10.79 26.04 20.63
N LEU A 390 -9.71 26.34 19.90
CA LEU A 390 -9.74 26.45 18.44
C LEU A 390 -9.53 25.10 17.73
N SER A 391 -9.07 24.05 18.41
CA SER A 391 -8.83 22.74 17.79
C SER A 391 -10.16 22.08 17.38
N ILE A 392 -10.16 21.39 16.23
CA ILE A 392 -11.28 20.53 15.83
C ILE A 392 -11.47 19.31 16.76
N PHE A 393 -10.41 18.96 17.50
CA PHE A 393 -10.43 17.93 18.53
C PHE A 393 -10.75 18.60 19.88
N PRO A 394 -11.92 18.33 20.48
CA PRO A 394 -12.24 18.80 21.82
C PRO A 394 -11.30 18.18 22.85
N ASP A 395 -11.04 18.91 23.95
CA ASP A 395 -10.17 18.46 25.05
C ASP A 395 -10.56 17.06 25.56
N SER A 396 -11.87 16.75 25.58
CA SER A 396 -12.40 15.46 26.03
C SER A 396 -11.96 14.25 25.18
N GLU A 397 -11.53 14.45 23.93
CA GLU A 397 -10.97 13.36 23.13
C GLU A 397 -9.54 13.00 23.57
N TYR A 398 -8.81 13.95 24.16
CA TYR A 398 -7.51 13.66 24.78
C TYR A 398 -7.67 13.01 26.16
N GLU A 399 -8.79 13.23 26.83
CA GLU A 399 -9.15 12.52 28.07
C GLU A 399 -9.27 11.02 27.78
N GLY A 400 -8.46 10.20 28.46
CA GLY A 400 -8.42 8.74 28.23
C GLY A 400 -7.34 8.26 27.24
N THR A 401 -6.59 9.17 26.61
CA THR A 401 -5.37 8.79 25.85
C THR A 401 -4.18 8.49 26.76
N GLY A 402 -4.22 8.98 28.01
CA GLY A 402 -3.11 8.99 28.96
C GLY A 402 -2.24 10.26 28.89
N ALA A 403 -2.54 11.19 27.97
CA ALA A 403 -1.94 12.51 27.95
C ALA A 403 -2.49 13.41 29.06
N SER A 404 -1.69 14.38 29.52
CA SER A 404 -2.09 15.36 30.53
C SER A 404 -2.57 16.65 29.87
N LEU A 405 -3.81 17.07 30.16
CA LEU A 405 -4.32 18.38 29.72
C LEU A 405 -3.75 19.50 30.59
N VAL A 406 -3.10 20.48 29.96
CA VAL A 406 -2.44 21.62 30.62
C VAL A 406 -2.98 22.96 30.11
N PRO A 407 -2.82 24.08 30.85
CA PRO A 407 -3.31 25.38 30.41
C PRO A 407 -2.72 25.82 29.06
N THR A 408 -3.53 26.50 28.24
CA THR A 408 -3.11 27.15 26.98
C THR A 408 -1.94 28.11 27.23
N GLY A 409 -0.89 28.04 26.42
CA GLY A 409 0.29 28.90 26.54
C GLY A 409 1.30 28.49 27.62
N SER A 410 1.04 27.40 28.36
CA SER A 410 1.95 26.91 29.40
C SER A 410 3.32 26.48 28.89
N TRP A 411 3.46 26.19 27.59
CA TRP A 411 4.71 25.79 26.94
C TRP A 411 5.86 26.80 27.14
N VAL A 412 5.57 28.08 27.38
CA VAL A 412 6.61 29.11 27.58
C VAL A 412 7.43 28.85 28.85
N ASP A 413 6.75 28.38 29.90
CA ASP A 413 7.31 28.27 31.25
C ASP A 413 7.79 26.85 31.59
N VAL A 414 7.54 25.87 30.73
CA VAL A 414 8.00 24.50 30.99
C VAL A 414 9.55 24.39 30.98
N PRO A 415 10.11 23.38 31.66
CA PRO A 415 11.54 23.08 31.61
C PRO A 415 12.10 23.01 30.18
N SER A 416 13.34 23.45 29.98
CA SER A 416 13.97 23.58 28.65
C SER A 416 14.24 22.25 27.94
N ASP A 417 14.20 21.14 28.67
CA ASP A 417 14.33 19.77 28.16
C ASP A 417 13.02 19.21 27.58
N HIS A 418 11.89 19.89 27.77
CA HIS A 418 10.64 19.56 27.07
C HIS A 418 10.75 19.89 25.58
N LEU A 419 10.14 19.04 24.77
CA LEU A 419 10.03 19.24 23.33
C LEU A 419 8.66 19.84 22.99
N VAL A 420 8.65 21.05 22.45
CA VAL A 420 7.41 21.75 22.12
C VAL A 420 6.99 21.38 20.70
N VAL A 421 5.80 20.83 20.54
CA VAL A 421 5.26 20.42 19.23
C VAL A 421 4.05 21.27 18.92
N GLY A 422 4.05 21.91 17.76
CA GLY A 422 2.92 22.64 17.21
C GLY A 422 2.89 22.51 15.70
N LEU A 423 1.84 23.00 15.07
CA LEU A 423 1.69 22.95 13.64
C LEU A 423 2.19 24.21 12.96
N LYS A 424 1.64 25.39 13.30
CA LYS A 424 1.93 26.64 12.57
C LYS A 424 3.02 27.50 13.22
N GLU A 425 3.27 28.65 12.62
CA GLU A 425 4.18 29.66 13.13
C GLU A 425 3.70 30.21 14.49
N LEU A 426 4.65 30.63 15.33
CA LEU A 426 4.34 31.34 16.56
C LEU A 426 4.01 32.81 16.25
N PRO A 427 3.22 33.49 17.08
CA PRO A 427 3.07 34.94 17.00
C PRO A 427 4.43 35.65 17.00
N GLU A 428 4.51 36.74 16.25
CA GLU A 428 5.70 37.61 16.23
C GLU A 428 5.84 38.31 17.58
N GLU A 429 6.70 37.76 18.42
CA GLU A 429 7.03 38.28 19.74
C GLU A 429 8.56 38.32 19.93
N ASP A 430 9.04 39.19 20.81
CA ASP A 430 10.48 39.44 20.94
C ASP A 430 11.21 38.49 21.89
N PHE A 431 10.47 37.70 22.68
CA PHE A 431 11.08 36.83 23.69
C PHE A 431 11.89 35.67 23.06
N ALA A 432 12.95 35.29 23.77
CA ALA A 432 13.88 34.26 23.35
C ALA A 432 13.29 32.85 23.53
N LEU A 433 13.45 31.98 22.52
CA LEU A 433 12.93 30.61 22.54
C LEU A 433 14.01 29.66 23.04
N LYS A 434 13.78 29.06 24.20
CA LYS A 434 14.75 28.18 24.91
C LYS A 434 14.59 26.69 24.61
N HIS A 435 13.44 26.27 24.09
CA HIS A 435 13.10 24.87 23.87
C HIS A 435 13.49 24.38 22.47
N THR A 436 13.40 23.07 22.27
CA THR A 436 13.37 22.49 20.93
C THR A 436 11.93 22.48 20.43
N HIS A 437 11.67 23.13 19.30
CA HIS A 437 10.35 23.23 18.68
C HIS A 437 10.26 22.36 17.42
N VAL A 438 9.15 21.63 17.28
CA VAL A 438 8.76 20.95 16.04
C VAL A 438 7.52 21.67 15.50
N GLN A 439 7.65 22.40 14.39
CA GLN A 439 6.56 23.19 13.77
C GLN A 439 6.87 23.61 12.34
N PHE A 440 5.88 24.10 11.59
CA PHE A 440 6.11 24.90 10.38
C PHE A 440 6.41 26.34 10.80
N ALA A 441 7.66 26.79 10.70
CA ALA A 441 8.03 28.16 11.10
C ALA A 441 8.05 29.15 9.93
N HIS A 442 8.10 28.64 8.69
CA HIS A 442 8.11 29.44 7.47
C HIS A 442 9.19 30.55 7.47
N CYS A 443 10.41 30.23 7.90
CA CYS A 443 11.53 31.19 8.00
C CYS A 443 12.79 30.78 7.21
N TYR A 444 12.78 29.68 6.44
CA TYR A 444 13.97 29.20 5.72
C TYR A 444 14.06 29.62 4.24
N LYS A 445 13.01 30.23 3.69
CA LYS A 445 12.90 30.62 2.26
C LYS A 445 12.99 32.14 2.06
N GLY A 446 13.46 32.89 3.06
CA GLY A 446 13.59 34.35 2.98
C GLY A 446 12.26 35.10 3.06
N GLN A 447 11.26 34.52 3.72
CA GLN A 447 9.97 35.15 3.96
C GLN A 447 10.12 36.44 4.77
N ALA A 448 9.17 37.38 4.66
CA ALA A 448 9.21 38.59 5.47
C ALA A 448 9.30 38.25 6.97
N GLY A 449 10.22 38.91 7.70
CA GLY A 449 10.42 38.70 9.13
C GLY A 449 11.14 37.39 9.53
N TRP A 450 11.66 36.62 8.56
CA TRP A 450 12.31 35.33 8.83
C TRP A 450 13.47 35.41 9.84
N ASP A 451 14.24 36.50 9.79
CA ASP A 451 15.40 36.79 10.63
C ASP A 451 14.99 37.01 12.09
N ARG A 452 13.85 37.69 12.31
CA ARG A 452 13.29 37.89 13.65
C ARG A 452 12.86 36.57 14.27
N VAL A 453 12.14 35.73 13.51
CA VAL A 453 11.68 34.41 13.96
C VAL A 453 12.86 33.52 14.32
N LEU A 454 13.82 33.39 13.39
CA LEU A 454 14.98 32.52 13.59
C LEU A 454 15.92 33.04 14.68
N GLY A 455 16.06 34.36 14.79
CA GLY A 455 16.83 35.02 15.84
C GLY A 455 16.33 34.73 17.25
N ARG A 456 15.03 34.48 17.47
CA ARG A 456 14.48 34.11 18.79
C ARG A 456 15.07 32.79 19.31
N PHE A 457 15.19 31.79 18.45
CA PHE A 457 15.82 30.51 18.79
C PHE A 457 17.30 30.68 19.09
N HIS A 458 18.03 31.44 18.26
CA HIS A 458 19.45 31.68 18.47
C HIS A 458 19.73 32.40 19.81
N ARG A 459 18.96 33.44 20.15
CA ARG A 459 19.10 34.17 21.42
C ARG A 459 18.78 33.31 22.64
N GLY A 460 17.83 32.38 22.51
CA GLY A 460 17.38 31.53 23.63
C GLY A 460 18.15 30.22 23.78
N GLY A 461 19.04 29.88 22.83
CA GLY A 461 19.68 28.56 22.78
C GLY A 461 18.73 27.43 22.39
N GLY A 462 17.51 27.75 21.92
CA GLY A 462 16.54 26.78 21.42
C GLY A 462 16.90 26.24 20.04
N THR A 463 16.13 25.26 19.59
CA THR A 463 16.32 24.60 18.30
C THR A 463 15.00 24.51 17.55
N LEU A 464 15.01 24.77 16.24
CA LEU A 464 13.85 24.58 15.37
C LEU A 464 14.03 23.33 14.50
N LEU A 465 13.14 22.36 14.66
CA LEU A 465 12.97 21.19 13.81
C LEU A 465 11.79 21.45 12.87
N ASP A 466 12.07 22.12 11.74
CA ASP A 466 11.01 22.59 10.85
C ASP A 466 10.34 21.42 10.09
N LEU A 467 9.04 21.24 10.31
CA LEU A 467 8.21 20.19 9.69
C LEU A 467 8.23 20.25 8.15
N GLU A 468 8.48 21.43 7.58
CA GLU A 468 8.53 21.64 6.13
C GLU A 468 9.70 20.90 5.46
N PHE A 469 10.78 20.62 6.21
CA PHE A 469 12.03 20.10 5.67
C PHE A 469 12.41 18.72 6.22
N LEU A 470 11.46 18.02 6.86
CA LEU A 470 11.66 16.63 7.27
C LEU A 470 11.51 15.69 6.07
N GLU A 471 12.61 15.05 5.67
CA GLU A 471 12.68 14.22 4.46
C GLU A 471 13.12 12.77 4.76
N ASP A 472 12.58 11.82 3.99
CA ASP A 472 12.98 10.42 3.99
C ASP A 472 14.30 10.20 3.22
N GLU A 473 14.77 8.96 3.10
CA GLU A 473 16.05 8.64 2.42
C GLU A 473 16.06 8.97 0.93
N GLN A 474 14.89 9.20 0.35
CA GLN A 474 14.71 9.53 -1.05
C GLN A 474 14.46 11.03 -1.26
N GLY A 475 14.61 11.86 -0.21
CA GLY A 475 14.38 13.30 -0.27
C GLY A 475 12.90 13.68 -0.33
N ARG A 476 11.99 12.77 0.08
CA ARG A 476 10.54 13.05 0.08
C ARG A 476 10.11 13.50 1.47
N ARG A 477 9.28 14.54 1.53
CA ARG A 477 8.70 15.02 2.79
C ARG A 477 7.96 13.91 3.55
N VAL A 478 8.38 13.66 4.79
CA VAL A 478 7.84 12.62 5.69
C VAL A 478 6.35 12.81 5.93
N ALA A 479 5.94 14.02 6.31
CA ALA A 479 4.55 14.37 6.55
C ALA A 479 4.18 15.63 5.77
N ALA A 480 3.02 15.61 5.10
CA ALA A 480 2.50 16.78 4.38
C ALA A 480 0.98 16.66 4.18
N PHE A 481 0.31 17.78 3.97
CA PHE A 481 -1.15 17.85 3.81
C PHE A 481 -1.65 17.65 2.38
N GLY A 482 -0.80 17.19 1.46
CA GLY A 482 -1.07 17.22 0.02
C GLY A 482 -2.40 16.57 -0.37
N TYR A 483 -2.75 15.40 0.19
CA TYR A 483 -4.01 14.71 -0.13
C TYR A 483 -5.24 15.59 0.15
N HIS A 484 -5.37 16.10 1.38
CA HIS A 484 -6.50 16.92 1.78
C HIS A 484 -6.48 18.30 1.13
N ALA A 485 -5.33 18.81 0.69
CA ALA A 485 -5.27 20.03 -0.12
C ALA A 485 -5.97 19.83 -1.47
N GLY A 486 -5.67 18.73 -2.17
CA GLY A 486 -6.33 18.40 -3.44
C GLY A 486 -7.80 18.04 -3.26
N PHE A 487 -8.12 17.30 -2.20
CA PHE A 487 -9.49 16.94 -1.85
C PHE A 487 -10.35 18.19 -1.60
N ALA A 488 -9.91 19.09 -0.71
CA ALA A 488 -10.63 20.34 -0.44
C ALA A 488 -10.66 21.27 -1.66
N GLY A 489 -9.57 21.37 -2.43
CA GLY A 489 -9.50 22.20 -3.62
C GLY A 489 -10.51 21.77 -4.70
N ALA A 490 -10.62 20.46 -4.95
CA ALA A 490 -11.62 19.93 -5.86
C ALA A 490 -13.06 20.15 -5.35
N ALA A 491 -13.27 20.18 -4.03
CA ALA A 491 -14.60 20.36 -3.44
C ALA A 491 -15.11 21.77 -3.71
N LEU A 492 -14.31 22.76 -3.33
CA LEU A 492 -14.63 24.16 -3.59
C LEU A 492 -14.76 24.43 -5.09
N ALA A 493 -13.96 23.76 -5.93
CA ALA A 493 -14.05 23.94 -7.38
C ALA A 493 -15.37 23.43 -7.97
N LEU A 494 -15.86 22.28 -7.49
CA LEU A 494 -17.15 21.71 -7.91
C LEU A 494 -18.33 22.52 -7.37
N GLU A 495 -18.25 22.99 -6.12
CA GLU A 495 -19.26 23.87 -5.53
C GLU A 495 -19.32 25.22 -6.24
N ALA A 496 -18.16 25.83 -6.54
CA ALA A 496 -18.10 27.08 -7.31
C ALA A 496 -18.62 26.91 -8.74
N TRP A 497 -18.33 25.76 -9.39
CA TRP A 497 -18.88 25.45 -10.70
C TRP A 497 -20.40 25.38 -10.67
N ALA A 498 -20.95 24.67 -9.69
CA ALA A 498 -22.40 24.56 -9.50
C ALA A 498 -23.04 25.92 -9.16
N TRP A 499 -22.38 26.72 -8.33
CA TRP A 499 -22.82 28.05 -7.94
C TRP A 499 -22.96 28.97 -9.14
N GLN A 500 -21.94 29.04 -10.01
CA GLN A 500 -21.97 29.85 -11.23
C GLN A 500 -23.10 29.48 -12.20
N LEU A 501 -23.62 28.25 -12.12
CA LEU A 501 -24.72 27.77 -12.96
C LEU A 501 -26.10 28.03 -12.33
N THR A 502 -26.16 28.04 -11.01
CA THR A 502 -27.42 28.12 -10.25
C THR A 502 -27.75 29.54 -9.81
N HIS A 503 -26.76 30.44 -9.74
CA HIS A 503 -26.91 31.82 -9.27
C HIS A 503 -26.57 32.85 -10.34
N PRO A 504 -27.10 34.09 -10.23
CA PRO A 504 -26.75 35.18 -11.14
C PRO A 504 -25.26 35.55 -11.03
N ALA A 505 -24.65 35.96 -12.14
CA ALA A 505 -23.24 36.36 -12.18
C ALA A 505 -22.86 37.55 -11.28
N SER A 506 -23.84 38.32 -10.78
CA SER A 506 -23.64 39.38 -9.80
C SER A 506 -23.39 38.87 -8.37
N GLU A 507 -23.67 37.60 -8.11
CA GLU A 507 -23.58 36.99 -6.79
C GLU A 507 -22.30 36.13 -6.68
N PRO A 508 -21.30 36.56 -5.88
CA PRO A 508 -20.05 35.83 -5.75
C PRO A 508 -20.26 34.51 -4.99
N PHE A 509 -19.36 33.55 -5.20
CA PHE A 509 -19.32 32.32 -4.41
C PHE A 509 -19.19 32.66 -2.92
N PRO A 510 -20.05 32.12 -2.04
CA PRO A 510 -20.12 32.53 -0.65
C PRO A 510 -18.88 32.12 0.15
N SER A 511 -18.73 32.71 1.34
CA SER A 511 -17.73 32.28 2.31
C SER A 511 -17.98 30.84 2.76
N VAL A 512 -16.91 30.07 2.97
CA VAL A 512 -16.96 28.67 3.40
C VAL A 512 -16.30 28.52 4.77
N SER A 513 -16.85 27.66 5.62
CA SER A 513 -16.26 27.28 6.91
C SER A 513 -15.71 25.86 6.86
N SER A 514 -14.84 25.50 7.80
CA SER A 514 -14.36 24.12 7.94
C SER A 514 -15.51 23.15 8.23
N TYR A 515 -15.38 21.94 7.72
CA TYR A 515 -16.29 20.83 7.97
C TYR A 515 -15.85 20.00 9.17
N GLU A 516 -16.81 19.45 9.91
CA GLU A 516 -16.52 18.58 11.05
C GLU A 516 -15.90 17.24 10.61
N ASN A 517 -16.30 16.75 9.44
CA ASN A 517 -15.82 15.52 8.84
C ASN A 517 -16.02 15.49 7.32
N GLU A 518 -15.36 14.54 6.67
CA GLU A 518 -15.35 14.35 5.22
C GLU A 518 -16.72 14.00 4.63
N ASP A 519 -17.55 13.23 5.34
CA ASP A 519 -18.86 12.79 4.85
C ASP A 519 -19.83 13.97 4.67
N LEU A 520 -19.78 14.95 5.57
CA LEU A 520 -20.56 16.18 5.46
C LEU A 520 -20.13 17.01 4.24
N LEU A 521 -18.81 17.16 4.01
CA LEU A 521 -18.30 17.86 2.83
C LEU A 521 -18.78 17.17 1.55
N ILE A 522 -18.65 15.85 1.48
CA ILE A 522 -19.07 15.10 0.29
C ILE A 522 -20.57 15.22 0.05
N ALA A 523 -21.39 15.22 1.11
CA ALA A 523 -22.83 15.39 0.96
C ALA A 523 -23.19 16.73 0.33
N ASP A 524 -22.56 17.82 0.77
CA ASP A 524 -22.76 19.16 0.21
C ASP A 524 -22.26 19.26 -1.23
N VAL A 525 -21.04 18.75 -1.51
CA VAL A 525 -20.48 18.73 -2.86
C VAL A 525 -21.36 17.91 -3.81
N ARG A 526 -21.88 16.75 -3.40
CA ARG A 526 -22.79 15.94 -4.21
C ARG A 526 -24.07 16.68 -4.53
N LYS A 527 -24.63 17.38 -3.54
CA LYS A 527 -25.83 18.21 -3.73
C LYS A 527 -25.55 19.33 -4.74
N ALA A 528 -24.43 20.04 -4.58
CA ALA A 528 -24.03 21.10 -5.49
C ALA A 528 -23.82 20.57 -6.93
N VAL A 529 -23.10 19.45 -7.09
CA VAL A 529 -22.87 18.83 -8.40
C VAL A 529 -24.18 18.45 -9.08
N GLU A 530 -25.15 17.90 -8.34
CA GLU A 530 -26.47 17.56 -8.88
C GLU A 530 -27.30 18.80 -9.27
N GLU A 531 -27.27 19.86 -8.47
CA GLU A 531 -27.91 21.14 -8.81
C GLU A 531 -27.29 21.78 -10.05
N GLY A 532 -25.96 21.76 -10.16
CA GLY A 532 -25.22 22.18 -11.35
C GLY A 532 -25.57 21.32 -12.57
N ARG A 533 -25.64 20.00 -12.41
CA ARG A 533 -26.06 19.05 -13.47
C ARG A 533 -27.45 19.36 -13.99
N ALA A 534 -28.40 19.62 -13.10
CA ALA A 534 -29.77 19.97 -13.45
C ALA A 534 -29.86 21.27 -14.28
N LYS A 535 -28.93 22.22 -14.06
CA LYS A 535 -28.83 23.47 -14.82
C LYS A 535 -28.06 23.31 -16.14
N ALA A 536 -26.95 22.59 -16.15
CA ALA A 536 -26.11 22.41 -17.33
C ALA A 536 -26.66 21.37 -18.32
N GLY A 537 -27.46 20.42 -17.83
CA GLY A 537 -27.93 19.26 -18.59
C GLY A 537 -26.91 18.11 -18.67
N HIS A 538 -25.74 18.25 -18.05
CA HIS A 538 -24.68 17.26 -18.01
C HIS A 538 -23.85 17.40 -16.72
N LEU A 539 -23.10 16.36 -16.37
CA LEU A 539 -22.12 16.40 -15.27
C LEU A 539 -20.87 17.22 -15.68
N PRO A 540 -20.13 17.80 -14.72
CA PRO A 540 -18.91 18.53 -15.03
C PRO A 540 -17.81 17.59 -15.54
N SER A 541 -17.01 18.05 -16.49
CA SER A 541 -15.73 17.43 -16.83
C SER A 541 -14.60 18.08 -16.01
N VAL A 542 -13.76 17.26 -15.36
CA VAL A 542 -12.70 17.76 -14.45
C VAL A 542 -11.33 17.33 -14.96
N LEU A 543 -10.46 18.30 -15.26
CA LEU A 543 -9.06 18.07 -15.55
C LEU A 543 -8.23 18.23 -14.28
N VAL A 544 -7.45 17.21 -13.92
CA VAL A 544 -6.49 17.26 -12.81
C VAL A 544 -5.08 17.10 -13.37
N ILE A 545 -4.25 18.14 -13.26
CA ILE A 545 -2.82 18.07 -13.61
C ILE A 545 -2.01 17.78 -12.34
N GLY A 546 -1.16 16.76 -12.37
CA GLY A 546 -0.48 16.20 -11.20
C GLY A 546 -1.25 15.07 -10.53
N ALA A 547 -2.09 14.36 -11.31
CA ALA A 547 -3.05 13.37 -10.83
C ALA A 547 -2.42 12.17 -10.09
N LEU A 548 -1.15 11.83 -10.37
CA LEU A 548 -0.46 10.73 -9.71
C LEU A 548 0.15 11.15 -8.36
N GLY A 549 0.30 12.45 -8.09
CA GLY A 549 0.82 12.99 -6.84
C GLY A 549 -0.14 12.81 -5.65
N ARG A 550 0.33 13.06 -4.42
CA ARG A 550 -0.53 13.03 -3.21
C ARG A 550 -1.75 13.95 -3.36
N CYS A 551 -1.51 15.16 -3.86
CA CYS A 551 -2.53 16.17 -4.09
C CYS A 551 -3.52 15.77 -5.18
N GLY A 552 -3.03 15.40 -6.36
CA GLY A 552 -3.91 14.97 -7.46
C GLY A 552 -4.76 13.75 -7.12
N ARG A 553 -4.24 12.79 -6.34
CA ARG A 553 -5.04 11.66 -5.85
C ARG A 553 -6.19 12.09 -4.95
N GLY A 554 -6.00 13.09 -4.08
CA GLY A 554 -7.07 13.63 -3.24
C GLY A 554 -8.14 14.35 -4.06
N ALA A 555 -7.72 15.16 -5.05
CA ALA A 555 -8.66 15.81 -5.97
C ALA A 555 -9.50 14.78 -6.77
N VAL A 556 -8.83 13.77 -7.32
CA VAL A 556 -9.50 12.67 -8.05
C VAL A 556 -10.45 11.88 -7.16
N ASP A 557 -10.05 11.55 -5.92
CA ASP A 557 -10.89 10.80 -4.98
C ASP A 557 -12.18 11.56 -4.66
N LEU A 558 -12.07 12.86 -4.36
CA LEU A 558 -13.26 13.67 -4.16
C LEU A 558 -14.15 13.67 -5.41
N CYS A 559 -13.61 13.95 -6.60
CA CYS A 559 -14.44 13.98 -7.82
C CYS A 559 -15.22 12.67 -8.01
N VAL A 560 -14.58 11.52 -7.79
CA VAL A 560 -15.26 10.22 -7.84
C VAL A 560 -16.38 10.13 -6.80
N ARG A 561 -16.14 10.54 -5.56
CA ARG A 561 -17.12 10.48 -4.46
C ARG A 561 -18.26 11.48 -4.62
N ALA A 562 -17.99 12.61 -5.27
CA ALA A 562 -18.97 13.61 -5.68
C ALA A 562 -19.88 13.13 -6.83
N GLY A 563 -19.56 12.00 -7.48
CA GLY A 563 -20.34 11.46 -8.60
C GLY A 563 -19.94 12.03 -9.97
N VAL A 564 -18.74 12.61 -10.09
CA VAL A 564 -18.20 13.07 -11.38
C VAL A 564 -17.73 11.86 -12.18
N GLU A 565 -18.20 11.74 -13.42
CA GLU A 565 -17.86 10.62 -14.32
C GLU A 565 -16.63 10.93 -15.21
N GLU A 566 -16.53 12.17 -15.71
CA GLU A 566 -15.47 12.57 -16.63
C GLU A 566 -14.31 13.25 -15.88
N ILE A 567 -13.30 12.45 -15.52
CA ILE A 567 -12.11 12.93 -14.82
C ILE A 567 -10.87 12.67 -15.68
N ILE A 568 -10.32 13.74 -16.25
CA ILE A 568 -9.11 13.70 -17.06
C ILE A 568 -7.90 13.80 -16.13
N LYS A 569 -7.09 12.75 -16.08
CA LYS A 569 -5.96 12.62 -15.15
C LYS A 569 -4.66 12.81 -15.90
N TRP A 570 -4.04 13.96 -15.74
CA TRP A 570 -2.77 14.30 -16.38
C TRP A 570 -1.63 14.33 -15.38
N ASP A 571 -0.46 13.94 -15.83
CA ASP A 571 0.78 14.03 -15.08
C ASP A 571 1.95 14.36 -16.02
N LEU A 572 3.18 14.01 -15.64
CA LEU A 572 4.39 14.25 -16.43
C LEU A 572 4.30 13.73 -17.88
N PRO A 573 3.75 12.54 -18.18
CA PRO A 573 3.68 12.04 -19.56
C PRO A 573 2.89 12.98 -20.48
N GLU A 574 1.76 13.52 -20.03
CA GLU A 574 0.90 14.38 -20.84
C GLU A 574 1.47 15.80 -20.95
N THR A 575 1.93 16.36 -19.82
CA THR A 575 2.49 17.73 -19.75
C THR A 575 3.85 17.87 -20.42
N SER A 576 4.61 16.78 -20.59
CA SER A 576 5.89 16.79 -21.32
C SER A 576 5.74 16.40 -22.80
N ALA A 577 4.62 15.78 -23.19
CA ALA A 577 4.39 15.38 -24.58
C ALA A 577 4.15 16.57 -25.52
N LYS A 578 3.73 17.72 -24.98
CA LYS A 578 3.52 18.96 -25.74
C LYS A 578 3.69 20.19 -24.85
N SER A 579 4.08 21.31 -25.45
CA SER A 579 4.12 22.60 -24.75
C SER A 579 2.72 23.17 -24.57
N GLY A 580 2.47 23.83 -23.44
CA GLY A 580 1.27 24.64 -23.24
C GLY A 580 1.23 25.89 -24.15
N PRO A 581 0.10 26.61 -24.22
CA PRO A 581 -1.15 26.38 -23.49
C PRO A 581 -1.91 25.11 -23.91
N TYR A 582 -2.58 24.45 -22.97
CA TYR A 582 -3.30 23.19 -23.22
C TYR A 582 -4.77 23.44 -23.55
N PRO A 583 -5.25 23.12 -24.77
CA PRO A 583 -6.66 23.24 -25.14
C PRO A 583 -7.59 22.43 -24.24
N GLU A 584 -7.11 21.34 -23.65
CA GLU A 584 -7.85 20.49 -22.72
C GLU A 584 -8.29 21.23 -21.46
N ILE A 585 -7.54 22.26 -21.03
CA ILE A 585 -7.98 23.13 -19.92
C ILE A 585 -9.23 23.91 -20.32
N THR A 586 -9.23 24.52 -21.52
CA THR A 586 -10.37 25.28 -22.04
C THR A 586 -11.61 24.40 -22.29
N ALA A 587 -11.40 23.12 -22.64
CA ALA A 587 -12.45 22.14 -22.90
C ALA A 587 -13.02 21.47 -21.64
N SER A 588 -12.31 21.50 -20.51
CA SER A 588 -12.84 20.98 -19.23
C SER A 588 -13.75 21.99 -18.54
N SER A 589 -14.76 21.54 -17.79
CA SER A 589 -15.61 22.42 -16.97
C SER A 589 -14.86 22.99 -15.75
N VAL A 590 -14.00 22.16 -15.14
CA VAL A 590 -13.18 22.49 -13.97
C VAL A 590 -11.75 22.03 -14.21
N PHE A 591 -10.79 22.88 -13.84
CA PHE A 591 -9.37 22.56 -13.87
C PHE A 591 -8.78 22.64 -12.45
N VAL A 592 -8.16 21.55 -11.98
CA VAL A 592 -7.46 21.49 -10.69
C VAL A 592 -5.96 21.27 -10.93
N ASN A 593 -5.13 22.25 -10.55
CA ASN A 593 -3.68 22.13 -10.61
C ASN A 593 -3.10 21.61 -9.29
N CYS A 594 -2.37 20.51 -9.38
CA CYS A 594 -1.71 19.86 -8.25
C CYS A 594 -0.18 19.80 -8.40
N ILE A 595 0.39 20.59 -9.31
CA ILE A 595 1.84 20.68 -9.54
C ILE A 595 2.34 22.09 -9.25
N TYR A 596 3.37 22.17 -8.41
CA TYR A 596 4.17 23.37 -8.23
C TYR A 596 5.32 23.39 -9.25
N LEU A 597 5.39 24.44 -10.08
CA LEU A 597 6.47 24.66 -11.04
C LEU A 597 6.95 26.10 -10.93
N SER A 598 8.26 26.29 -10.79
CA SER A 598 8.91 27.62 -10.73
C SER A 598 9.95 27.82 -11.84
N ALA A 599 10.16 26.81 -12.70
CA ALA A 599 11.01 26.94 -13.87
C ALA A 599 10.28 27.72 -14.98
N ALA A 600 11.02 28.53 -15.74
CA ALA A 600 10.49 29.24 -16.90
C ALA A 600 10.09 28.24 -18.00
N ILE A 601 8.79 27.92 -18.07
CA ILE A 601 8.18 27.05 -19.06
C ILE A 601 7.00 27.76 -19.73
N PRO A 602 6.56 27.31 -20.93
CA PRO A 602 5.28 27.75 -21.49
C PRO A 602 4.14 27.51 -20.48
N PRO A 603 3.26 28.51 -20.24
CA PRO A 603 2.21 28.38 -19.25
C PRO A 603 1.18 27.33 -19.69
N PHE A 604 0.52 26.71 -18.71
CA PHE A 604 -0.55 25.74 -18.94
C PHE A 604 -1.76 26.41 -19.60
N CYS A 605 -2.08 27.63 -19.20
CA CYS A 605 -3.11 28.48 -19.80
C CYS A 605 -2.71 29.96 -19.74
N SER A 606 -3.30 30.80 -20.57
CA SER A 606 -3.12 32.24 -20.55
C SER A 606 -4.45 32.96 -20.77
N PRO A 607 -4.57 34.27 -20.46
CA PRO A 607 -5.78 35.03 -20.77
C PRO A 607 -6.20 34.91 -22.24
N THR A 608 -5.21 34.89 -23.16
CA THR A 608 -5.45 34.70 -24.60
C THR A 608 -5.95 33.29 -24.92
N SER A 609 -5.36 32.23 -24.33
CA SER A 609 -5.81 30.85 -24.60
C SER A 609 -7.19 30.54 -24.02
N LEU A 610 -7.61 31.28 -23.00
CA LEU A 610 -8.91 31.15 -22.34
C LEU A 610 -9.98 32.09 -22.93
N SER A 611 -9.61 33.10 -23.71
CA SER A 611 -10.56 34.02 -24.35
C SER A 611 -11.15 33.42 -25.62
N THR A 612 -11.95 32.37 -25.48
CA THR A 612 -12.62 31.68 -26.59
C THR A 612 -14.14 31.59 -26.36
N PRO A 613 -15.00 31.86 -27.37
CA PRO A 613 -16.46 31.81 -27.22
C PRO A 613 -17.00 30.44 -26.81
N SER A 614 -16.32 29.35 -27.20
CA SER A 614 -16.70 27.97 -26.94
C SER A 614 -16.05 27.38 -25.68
N ARG A 615 -15.56 28.23 -24.74
CA ARG A 615 -14.92 27.75 -23.51
C ARG A 615 -15.94 27.12 -22.57
N GLU A 616 -15.66 25.88 -22.14
CA GLU A 616 -16.47 25.19 -21.13
C GLU A 616 -15.99 25.45 -19.70
N LEU A 617 -14.70 25.75 -19.55
CA LEU A 617 -14.09 26.03 -18.24
C LEU A 617 -14.85 27.12 -17.48
N ARG A 618 -15.06 26.91 -16.18
CA ARG A 618 -15.71 27.88 -15.29
C ARG A 618 -14.92 28.15 -14.03
N VAL A 619 -14.16 27.15 -13.57
CA VAL A 619 -13.38 27.25 -12.34
C VAL A 619 -11.99 26.66 -12.54
N VAL A 620 -10.98 27.41 -12.10
CA VAL A 620 -9.61 26.92 -11.92
C VAL A 620 -9.31 26.88 -10.43
N CYS A 621 -8.99 25.71 -9.88
CA CYS A 621 -8.44 25.60 -8.54
C CYS A 621 -6.94 25.34 -8.64
N ASP A 622 -6.14 26.33 -8.28
CA ASP A 622 -4.69 26.17 -8.19
C ASP A 622 -4.31 25.79 -6.76
N VAL A 623 -4.24 24.48 -6.49
CA VAL A 623 -3.86 23.96 -5.17
C VAL A 623 -2.38 24.23 -4.87
N SER A 624 -1.59 24.49 -5.92
CA SER A 624 -0.16 24.81 -5.81
C SER A 624 0.09 26.31 -5.92
N CYS A 625 -0.92 27.14 -5.58
CA CYS A 625 -0.85 28.58 -5.74
C CYS A 625 0.36 29.19 -5.03
N ASP A 626 1.02 30.10 -5.73
CA ASP A 626 2.12 30.89 -5.21
C ASP A 626 2.15 32.21 -5.99
N THR A 627 1.54 33.24 -5.40
CA THR A 627 1.49 34.59 -5.97
C THR A 627 2.86 35.28 -6.03
N THR A 628 3.88 34.71 -5.37
CA THR A 628 5.25 35.21 -5.42
C THR A 628 6.09 34.55 -6.52
N ASN A 629 5.56 33.53 -7.19
CA ASN A 629 6.27 32.80 -8.23
C ASN A 629 6.31 33.60 -9.55
N PRO A 630 7.49 34.05 -10.02
CA PRO A 630 7.62 34.82 -11.25
C PRO A 630 7.35 33.99 -12.52
N HIS A 631 7.29 32.67 -12.40
CA HIS A 631 7.07 31.72 -13.48
C HIS A 631 5.84 30.84 -13.22
N ASN A 632 4.81 31.41 -12.60
CA ASN A 632 3.54 30.72 -12.37
C ASN A 632 3.00 30.12 -13.69
N PRO A 633 2.78 28.79 -13.78
CA PRO A 633 2.26 28.14 -14.98
C PRO A 633 0.81 28.52 -15.31
N ILE A 634 0.09 29.18 -14.39
CA ILE A 634 -1.29 29.63 -14.54
C ILE A 634 -1.36 31.16 -14.31
N PRO A 635 -0.78 31.99 -15.21
CA PRO A 635 -0.68 33.44 -15.06
C PRO A 635 -2.01 34.15 -15.38
N ILE A 636 -3.05 33.89 -14.58
CA ILE A 636 -4.40 34.46 -14.74
C ILE A 636 -4.96 35.09 -13.45
N TYR A 637 -4.16 35.08 -12.38
CA TYR A 637 -4.50 35.65 -11.07
C TYR A 637 -3.23 36.13 -10.36
N ASP A 638 -3.39 37.06 -9.41
CA ASP A 638 -2.30 37.71 -8.65
C ASP A 638 -2.57 37.81 -7.15
N ILE A 639 -3.67 37.21 -6.65
CA ILE A 639 -4.04 37.19 -5.23
C ILE A 639 -4.23 35.75 -4.71
N ASN A 640 -3.94 35.52 -3.44
CA ASN A 640 -4.37 34.32 -2.73
C ASN A 640 -5.80 34.57 -2.23
N THR A 641 -6.75 33.71 -2.62
CA THR A 641 -8.11 33.76 -2.08
C THR A 641 -8.16 33.19 -0.65
N THR A 642 -9.24 33.42 0.08
CA THR A 642 -9.42 32.96 1.47
C THR A 642 -10.74 32.23 1.63
N PHE A 643 -10.96 31.56 2.77
CA PHE A 643 -12.25 30.93 3.04
C PHE A 643 -13.41 31.93 3.14
N GLU A 644 -13.16 33.19 3.53
CA GLU A 644 -14.17 34.25 3.50
C GLU A 644 -14.51 34.72 2.09
N LYS A 645 -13.54 34.66 1.17
CA LYS A 645 -13.71 35.03 -0.24
C LYS A 645 -12.99 34.01 -1.13
N PRO A 646 -13.60 32.83 -1.39
CA PRO A 646 -12.89 31.68 -1.96
C PRO A 646 -12.50 31.83 -3.42
N THR A 647 -13.23 32.65 -4.18
CA THR A 647 -13.02 32.85 -5.61
C THR A 647 -12.57 34.27 -5.96
N VAL A 648 -11.83 34.39 -7.06
CA VAL A 648 -11.54 35.65 -7.73
C VAL A 648 -11.87 35.55 -9.22
N PRO A 649 -12.59 36.53 -9.81
CA PRO A 649 -12.93 36.49 -11.23
C PRO A 649 -11.72 36.79 -12.12
N VAL A 650 -11.61 36.07 -13.24
CA VAL A 650 -10.62 36.30 -14.29
C VAL A 650 -11.22 37.17 -15.38
N LYS A 651 -10.56 38.29 -15.70
CA LYS A 651 -11.00 39.20 -16.77
C LYS A 651 -10.53 38.66 -18.13
N LEU A 652 -11.50 38.26 -18.96
CA LEU A 652 -11.26 37.73 -20.31
C LEU A 652 -12.02 38.57 -21.35
N GLU A 653 -11.53 38.56 -22.59
CA GLU A 653 -12.17 39.30 -23.69
C GLU A 653 -13.42 38.60 -24.22
N GLN A 654 -13.44 37.26 -24.16
CA GLN A 654 -14.49 36.40 -24.71
C GLN A 654 -14.72 35.16 -23.83
N GLY A 655 -15.90 34.56 -23.96
CA GLY A 655 -16.31 33.37 -23.20
C GLY A 655 -17.19 33.71 -21.99
N GLY A 656 -17.69 32.68 -21.30
CA GLY A 656 -18.48 32.84 -20.08
C GLY A 656 -17.67 33.37 -18.89
N PRO A 657 -18.26 33.48 -17.68
CA PRO A 657 -17.52 33.75 -16.46
C PRO A 657 -16.40 32.72 -16.20
N LEU A 658 -15.33 33.15 -15.54
CA LEU A 658 -14.25 32.28 -15.05
C LEU A 658 -13.81 32.78 -13.69
N GLU A 659 -13.64 31.86 -12.75
CA GLU A 659 -13.12 32.15 -11.43
C GLU A 659 -11.92 31.27 -11.08
N VAL A 660 -11.05 31.80 -10.22
CA VAL A 660 -9.89 31.10 -9.68
C VAL A 660 -10.06 30.93 -8.17
N ILE A 661 -9.70 29.75 -7.68
CA ILE A 661 -9.49 29.45 -6.27
C ILE A 661 -7.98 29.28 -6.07
N SER A 662 -7.39 30.11 -5.20
CA SER A 662 -5.96 30.16 -4.88
C SER A 662 -5.74 30.21 -3.36
N ILE A 663 -6.53 29.45 -2.60
CA ILE A 663 -6.38 29.31 -1.14
C ILE A 663 -5.13 28.49 -0.83
N ASP A 664 -4.18 29.05 -0.10
CA ASP A 664 -2.89 28.41 0.24
C ASP A 664 -2.95 27.46 1.45
N HIS A 665 -4.11 27.35 2.10
CA HIS A 665 -4.36 26.53 3.28
C HIS A 665 -5.62 25.65 3.15
N LEU A 666 -5.89 25.16 1.94
CA LEU A 666 -7.01 24.26 1.61
C LEU A 666 -7.26 23.10 2.60
N PRO A 667 -6.25 22.41 3.16
CA PRO A 667 -6.50 21.33 4.12
C PRO A 667 -7.23 21.77 5.40
N SER A 668 -7.27 23.07 5.71
CA SER A 668 -8.06 23.61 6.83
C SER A 668 -9.57 23.49 6.61
N LEU A 669 -10.04 23.16 5.40
CA LEU A 669 -11.44 22.83 5.14
C LEU A 669 -11.87 21.52 5.82
N LEU A 670 -10.95 20.56 5.97
CA LEU A 670 -11.15 19.27 6.66
C LEU A 670 -10.08 19.09 7.74
N PRO A 671 -10.14 19.88 8.83
CA PRO A 671 -9.05 19.95 9.79
C PRO A 671 -8.85 18.63 10.55
N ARG A 672 -9.91 17.84 10.78
CA ARG A 672 -9.83 16.58 11.52
C ARG A 672 -9.06 15.52 10.74
N GLU A 673 -9.51 15.19 9.53
CA GLU A 673 -8.90 14.18 8.67
C GLU A 673 -7.51 14.62 8.18
N ALA A 674 -7.33 15.91 7.90
CA ALA A 674 -6.02 16.47 7.57
C ALA A 674 -5.02 16.29 8.72
N SER A 675 -5.44 16.53 9.96
CA SER A 675 -4.60 16.33 11.15
C SER A 675 -4.31 14.86 11.40
N GLU A 676 -5.29 13.97 11.27
CA GLU A 676 -5.07 12.53 11.48
C GLU A 676 -4.09 11.96 10.45
N ALA A 677 -4.27 12.29 9.17
CA ALA A 677 -3.36 11.84 8.12
C ALA A 677 -1.94 12.41 8.28
N PHE A 678 -1.82 13.70 8.63
CA PHE A 678 -0.53 14.34 8.87
C PHE A 678 0.18 13.73 10.08
N SER A 679 -0.51 13.63 11.21
CA SER A 679 0.04 13.12 12.46
C SER A 679 0.41 11.63 12.34
N ALA A 680 -0.39 10.84 11.62
CA ALA A 680 -0.06 9.44 11.34
C ALA A 680 1.19 9.28 10.45
N ALA A 681 1.37 10.16 9.45
CA ALA A 681 2.58 10.18 8.63
C ALA A 681 3.82 10.64 9.41
N LEU A 682 3.63 11.53 10.39
CA LEU A 682 4.70 12.07 11.23
C LEU A 682 5.11 11.12 12.37
N LEU A 683 4.20 10.26 12.84
CA LEU A 683 4.41 9.33 13.97
C LEU A 683 5.74 8.55 13.91
N PRO A 684 6.15 7.93 12.78
CA PRO A 684 7.42 7.20 12.74
C PRO A 684 8.64 8.06 13.08
N SER A 685 8.60 9.35 12.74
CA SER A 685 9.67 10.28 13.12
C SER A 685 9.53 10.71 14.58
N LEU A 686 8.31 10.94 15.07
CA LEU A 686 8.06 11.34 16.46
C LEU A 686 8.54 10.28 17.46
N LEU A 687 8.38 8.99 17.14
CA LEU A 687 8.87 7.88 17.97
C LEU A 687 10.40 7.83 18.12
N GLY A 688 11.14 8.51 17.23
CA GLY A 688 12.60 8.68 17.33
C GLY A 688 13.02 10.06 17.80
N LEU A 689 12.09 10.92 18.22
CA LEU A 689 12.39 12.31 18.57
C LEU A 689 13.13 12.45 19.92
N GLY A 690 12.93 11.50 20.86
CA GLY A 690 13.68 11.44 22.11
C GLY A 690 15.18 11.27 21.87
N ASP A 691 15.53 10.38 20.94
CA ASP A 691 16.91 10.08 20.53
C ASP A 691 17.27 10.78 19.21
N ARG A 692 16.78 12.01 19.03
CA ARG A 692 16.98 12.79 17.79
C ARG A 692 18.45 12.96 17.38
N ALA A 693 19.39 12.83 18.32
CA ALA A 693 20.81 12.85 18.07
C ALA A 693 21.28 11.65 17.22
N ASP A 694 20.56 10.52 17.22
CA ASP A 694 20.90 9.29 16.51
C ASP A 694 19.95 9.00 15.34
N VAL A 695 18.88 9.79 15.20
CA VAL A 695 17.86 9.61 14.18
C VAL A 695 18.07 10.59 13.01
N ARG A 696 18.35 10.03 11.82
CA ARG A 696 18.79 10.79 10.64
C ARG A 696 17.90 11.97 10.27
N VAL A 697 16.57 11.79 10.28
CA VAL A 697 15.62 12.84 9.87
C VAL A 697 15.73 14.07 10.79
N TRP A 698 15.98 13.86 12.07
CA TRP A 698 16.14 14.95 13.04
C TRP A 698 17.55 15.56 13.00
N GLN A 699 18.59 14.75 12.80
CA GLN A 699 19.94 15.27 12.54
C GLN A 699 19.98 16.21 11.32
N GLN A 700 19.27 15.85 10.26
CA GLN A 700 19.16 16.69 9.05
C GLN A 700 18.43 18.01 9.35
N ALA A 701 17.32 17.97 10.09
CA ALA A 701 16.59 19.16 10.51
C ALA A 701 17.43 20.08 11.41
N GLU A 702 18.12 19.53 12.41
CA GLU A 702 19.02 20.31 13.28
C GLU A 702 20.19 20.93 12.51
N LYS A 703 20.77 20.18 11.58
CA LYS A 703 21.84 20.68 10.72
C LYS A 703 21.34 21.86 9.88
N LEU A 704 20.19 21.72 9.23
CA LEU A 704 19.59 22.78 8.42
C LEU A 704 19.29 24.02 9.27
N PHE A 705 18.77 23.84 10.49
CA PHE A 705 18.56 24.94 11.43
C PHE A 705 19.86 25.69 11.73
N ARG A 706 20.94 24.99 12.07
CA ARG A 706 22.25 25.61 12.36
C ARG A 706 22.80 26.36 11.15
N GLU A 707 22.66 25.78 9.96
CA GLU A 707 23.05 26.45 8.70
C GLU A 707 22.26 27.75 8.48
N LYS A 708 20.94 27.72 8.69
CA LYS A 708 20.07 28.90 8.54
C LYS A 708 20.34 29.95 9.60
N VAL A 709 20.59 29.58 10.85
CA VAL A 709 21.01 30.51 11.90
C VAL A 709 22.31 31.23 11.51
N GLY A 710 23.24 30.53 10.85
CA GLY A 710 24.47 31.14 10.32
C GLY A 710 24.26 32.20 9.24
N THR A 711 23.04 32.30 8.67
CA THR A 711 22.68 33.33 7.68
C THR A 711 22.06 34.59 8.29
N LEU A 712 21.81 34.61 9.60
CA LEU A 712 21.25 35.77 10.28
C LEU A 712 22.13 37.02 10.05
N PRO A 713 21.52 38.20 9.84
CA PRO A 713 22.25 39.46 9.81
C PRO A 713 23.06 39.65 11.11
N LYS A 714 24.31 40.09 10.98
CA LYS A 714 25.21 40.35 12.11
C LYS A 714 24.83 41.62 12.86
#